data_AF-A0A139WII9-F1
#
_entry.id   AF-A0A139WII9-F1
#
_cell.length_a   1.000
_cell.length_b   1.000
_cell.length_c   1.000
_cell.angle_alpha   90.00
_cell.angle_beta   90.00
_cell.angle_gamma   90.00
#
_symmetry.space_group_name_H-M   'P 1'
#
loop_
_entity.id
_entity.type
_entity.pdbx_description
1 polymer ?
#
loop_
_entity_poly.entity_id
_entity_poly.type
_entity_poly.pdbx_seq_one_letter_code
_entity_poly.pdbx_strand_id
1 'polypeptide(L)'
;MKDLKSLSKTEFEGFLNSFDRILSDIDGVLWLSLESIPGTELAIKSLKTKFHKEIIFVSNNCTKSHDCYFKQLRSAGFDIEKDNLVTPALAMISYLTKKNFDKEIYVIGMTCLKQDFENSGLKVAEDAPDRIKETIQDLALHAIVDNEKVGAVIADADINLNYVKLQKAATFLKRPDMIFITGATDTKVPVGLNNVLIGPGYFHKILEDLTGRKPLPMAKPSLHLNEFIIEKFGSKDTSRVLFIGDSVMEDMGFATKCGYKKLLVLSGLTKKEALEEWKYPLEYKPDFYVDSLKSVEVLIERHFDLTQVTKQEQSDFFNSFDHILCDVDGVIWLFHNNIRGSIEAIQALKKLKKKIIFVSNNATKTHDDYFQQLKSAKIASQKSDLVQPTLAIIDYLKKINFSKEIYLIGMTALQRDLEKAGFKISEYAPDQVEENVPKFVHMCVTKSDRIGAVIADLDVNLNFIKLQKAGTYLRDPSVIFLTGGSDKLLHYAPGETIIGPGNFHRILENMTDRKALSMAKPGPYLSDFIKNKYEICDSSRVLFIGDTVMEDMGFGSIFGCKKLLVFSGLTRKEVLIDWPFPEEFKPDYYVTTKISIFFILTLLAFSLTMMRDLTTLSDKELEAFFASFDQVLTDVDGVLWNVLETIPGTDLGIKSLKKIGKKVTAVSNNTTKSLKVFQQQFKSAGIDLGMDEIVTPALVMVSYLKSQNFDKEIFLLGMPCLREIFENAGFKVAKNDESVLPIKTLHEFASATSDDNDNIGAVVTDVDLNLNYPNLQKAATLLKRPQVIFLMGAMDVEVPIGLDRTIIGPGCFHKILEQISGRRGLEMAKPSLCLNDFIVKKCGLTDPRKVLFIGDSYGVRNQM
;
A
#
# COMPACT_ATOMS: atom_id res chain seq x y z
N MET A 1 -25.42 23.84 6.05
CA MET A 1 -26.63 23.10 6.46
C MET A 1 -27.10 23.62 7.80
N LYS A 2 -28.14 24.46 7.77
CA LYS A 2 -29.20 24.33 8.78
C LYS A 2 -29.97 23.05 8.44
N ASP A 3 -30.82 22.59 9.33
CA ASP A 3 -31.95 21.77 8.89
C ASP A 3 -32.97 22.76 8.24
N LEU A 4 -33.68 22.39 7.18
CA LEU A 4 -34.81 23.22 6.69
C LEU A 4 -35.89 23.20 7.76
N LYS A 5 -36.02 22.02 8.38
CA LYS A 5 -36.51 21.85 9.73
C LYS A 5 -35.52 22.46 10.76
N SER A 6 -35.27 23.77 10.67
CA SER A 6 -34.71 24.61 11.76
C SER A 6 -35.36 25.99 11.80
N LEU A 7 -36.05 26.40 10.73
CA LEU A 7 -36.24 27.83 10.43
C LEU A 7 -37.42 28.44 11.20
N SER A 8 -37.21 29.64 11.73
CA SER A 8 -38.33 30.47 12.17
C SER A 8 -39.24 30.80 10.98
N LYS A 9 -40.53 31.07 11.23
CA LYS A 9 -41.52 31.34 10.18
C LYS A 9 -41.04 32.40 9.17
N THR A 10 -40.45 33.49 9.65
CA THR A 10 -39.93 34.58 8.80
C THR A 10 -38.70 34.17 7.99
N GLU A 11 -37.81 33.33 8.53
CA GLU A 11 -36.69 32.76 7.77
C GLU A 11 -37.17 31.75 6.71
N PHE A 12 -38.22 30.98 7.00
CA PHE A 12 -38.82 30.02 6.08
C PHE A 12 -39.54 30.73 4.92
N GLU A 13 -40.28 31.80 5.21
CA GLU A 13 -40.85 32.71 4.21
C GLU A 13 -39.74 33.42 3.39
N GLY A 14 -38.66 33.85 4.04
CA GLY A 14 -37.47 34.39 3.37
C GLY A 14 -36.78 33.38 2.45
N PHE A 15 -36.66 32.13 2.88
CA PHE A 15 -36.15 31.01 2.07
C PHE A 15 -37.01 30.82 0.82
N LEU A 16 -38.33 30.67 0.96
CA LEU A 16 -39.27 30.47 -0.15
C LEU A 16 -39.30 31.63 -1.15
N ASN A 17 -39.01 32.86 -0.72
CA ASN A 17 -38.92 34.04 -1.59
C ASN A 17 -37.54 34.21 -2.27
N SER A 18 -36.53 33.46 -1.83
CA SER A 18 -35.15 33.60 -2.31
C SER A 18 -34.86 32.90 -3.66
N PHE A 19 -35.80 32.16 -4.22
CA PHE A 19 -35.67 31.45 -5.51
C PHE A 19 -37.00 31.44 -6.29
N ASP A 20 -36.93 31.31 -7.62
CA ASP A 20 -38.10 31.23 -8.51
C ASP A 20 -38.16 29.93 -9.33
N ARG A 21 -37.00 29.35 -9.63
CA ARG A 21 -36.85 28.08 -10.35
C ARG A 21 -36.38 26.99 -9.40
N ILE A 22 -37.00 25.82 -9.49
CA ILE A 22 -36.61 24.59 -8.80
C ILE A 22 -36.11 23.60 -9.85
N LEU A 23 -34.98 22.95 -9.59
CA LEU A 23 -34.63 21.68 -10.22
C LEU A 23 -34.81 20.59 -9.17
N SER A 24 -35.69 19.63 -9.44
CA SER A 24 -35.97 18.50 -8.56
C SER A 24 -35.35 17.24 -9.16
N ASP A 25 -34.69 16.45 -8.33
CA ASP A 25 -34.55 15.02 -8.61
C ASP A 25 -35.93 14.31 -8.61
N ILE A 26 -35.96 13.08 -9.12
CA ILE A 26 -37.11 12.19 -9.22
C ILE A 26 -36.95 10.92 -8.34
N ASP A 27 -35.82 10.22 -8.46
CA ASP A 27 -35.60 8.84 -7.97
C ASP A 27 -35.06 8.85 -6.52
N GLY A 28 -35.95 9.04 -5.55
CA GLY A 28 -35.61 9.22 -4.13
C GLY A 28 -36.28 10.46 -3.51
N VAL A 29 -36.59 11.46 -4.36
CA VAL A 29 -37.36 12.67 -4.01
C VAL A 29 -38.86 12.51 -4.24
N LEU A 30 -39.29 11.89 -5.34
CA LEU A 30 -40.70 11.78 -5.75
C LEU A 30 -41.25 10.36 -5.63
N TRP A 31 -40.43 9.34 -5.92
CA TRP A 31 -40.80 7.93 -5.81
C TRP A 31 -39.63 7.04 -5.39
N LEU A 32 -39.91 5.77 -5.10
CA LEU A 32 -38.93 4.71 -4.88
C LEU A 32 -39.14 3.59 -5.93
N SER A 33 -38.37 3.65 -7.03
CA SER A 33 -38.48 2.81 -8.24
C SER A 33 -39.82 2.85 -9.01
N LEU A 34 -40.90 2.42 -8.36
CA LEU A 34 -42.23 2.25 -8.95
C LEU A 34 -43.37 2.81 -8.07
N GLU A 35 -43.08 3.14 -6.80
CA GLU A 35 -44.08 3.61 -5.83
C GLU A 35 -43.83 5.08 -5.45
N SER A 36 -44.81 5.96 -5.67
CA SER A 36 -44.72 7.39 -5.30
C SER A 36 -44.61 7.58 -3.79
N ILE A 37 -43.72 8.48 -3.35
CA ILE A 37 -43.56 8.84 -1.94
C ILE A 37 -44.76 9.73 -1.53
N PRO A 38 -45.62 9.33 -0.56
CA PRO A 38 -46.88 10.02 -0.30
C PRO A 38 -46.72 11.46 0.20
N GLY A 39 -47.44 12.40 -0.43
CA GLY A 39 -47.42 13.82 -0.09
C GLY A 39 -46.44 14.65 -0.92
N THR A 40 -45.57 14.01 -1.70
CA THR A 40 -44.66 14.72 -2.64
C THR A 40 -45.44 15.45 -3.72
N GLU A 41 -46.53 14.87 -4.20
CA GLU A 41 -47.45 15.46 -5.17
C GLU A 41 -48.12 16.72 -4.63
N LEU A 42 -48.48 16.74 -3.34
CA LEU A 42 -49.06 17.92 -2.65
C LEU A 42 -48.01 19.00 -2.37
N ALA A 43 -46.76 18.62 -2.09
CA ALA A 43 -45.64 19.55 -1.92
C ALA A 43 -45.26 20.23 -3.26
N ILE A 44 -45.04 19.45 -4.33
CA ILE A 44 -44.80 19.94 -5.70
C ILE A 44 -45.96 20.82 -6.17
N LYS A 45 -47.21 20.39 -5.97
CA LYS A 45 -48.41 21.18 -6.29
C LYS A 45 -48.44 22.49 -5.50
N SER A 46 -48.10 22.49 -4.21
CA SER A 46 -48.06 23.71 -3.40
C SER A 46 -46.96 24.69 -3.86
N LEU A 47 -45.76 24.18 -4.21
CA LEU A 47 -44.68 25.00 -4.77
C LEU A 47 -45.07 25.63 -6.12
N LYS A 48 -45.69 24.84 -7.02
CA LYS A 48 -46.16 25.31 -8.34
C LYS A 48 -47.35 26.29 -8.23
N THR A 49 -48.34 26.04 -7.36
CA THR A 49 -49.61 26.81 -7.36
C THR A 49 -49.77 27.84 -6.24
N LYS A 50 -49.16 27.67 -5.06
CA LYS A 50 -49.23 28.65 -3.96
C LYS A 50 -48.04 29.61 -3.93
N PHE A 51 -46.86 29.14 -4.37
CA PHE A 51 -45.61 29.89 -4.34
C PHE A 51 -45.04 30.19 -5.74
N HIS A 52 -45.81 29.86 -6.80
CA HIS A 52 -45.54 30.17 -8.21
C HIS A 52 -44.14 29.81 -8.71
N LYS A 53 -43.59 28.67 -8.24
CA LYS A 53 -42.27 28.20 -8.66
C LYS A 53 -42.33 27.44 -9.99
N GLU A 54 -41.40 27.76 -10.87
CA GLU A 54 -41.08 26.97 -12.06
C GLU A 54 -40.34 25.70 -11.62
N ILE A 55 -40.67 24.53 -12.19
CA ILE A 55 -40.07 23.25 -11.78
C ILE A 55 -39.56 22.50 -13.03
N ILE A 56 -38.29 22.11 -12.99
CA ILE A 56 -37.60 21.24 -13.95
C ILE A 56 -37.24 19.95 -13.20
N PHE A 57 -37.34 18.80 -13.86
CA PHE A 57 -37.09 17.49 -13.26
C PHE A 57 -35.82 16.87 -13.87
N VAL A 58 -34.82 16.61 -13.03
CA VAL A 58 -33.45 16.22 -13.43
C VAL A 58 -33.07 14.91 -12.76
N SER A 59 -33.12 13.82 -13.53
CA SER A 59 -32.72 12.49 -13.07
C SER A 59 -31.35 12.08 -13.60
N ASN A 60 -30.71 11.15 -12.89
CA ASN A 60 -29.55 10.40 -13.38
C ASN A 60 -29.95 9.20 -14.26
N ASN A 61 -31.24 8.87 -14.38
CA ASN A 61 -31.72 7.59 -14.89
C ASN A 61 -31.67 7.47 -16.43
N CYS A 62 -30.78 6.62 -16.95
CA CYS A 62 -30.68 6.22 -18.35
C CYS A 62 -31.27 4.83 -18.66
N THR A 63 -31.95 4.17 -17.71
CA THR A 63 -32.47 2.80 -17.91
C THR A 63 -33.72 2.73 -18.80
N LYS A 64 -34.26 3.89 -19.20
CA LYS A 64 -35.45 4.04 -20.03
C LYS A 64 -35.21 5.19 -21.01
N SER A 65 -35.69 5.04 -22.25
CA SER A 65 -35.74 6.17 -23.18
C SER A 65 -36.61 7.30 -22.62
N HIS A 66 -36.26 8.53 -23.00
CA HIS A 66 -36.84 9.76 -22.46
C HIS A 66 -38.39 9.78 -22.50
N ASP A 67 -38.98 9.29 -23.59
CA ASP A 67 -40.43 9.17 -23.78
C ASP A 67 -41.14 8.20 -22.84
N CYS A 68 -40.47 7.10 -22.45
CA CYS A 68 -41.02 6.15 -21.49
C CYS A 68 -41.00 6.71 -20.06
N TYR A 69 -39.95 7.44 -19.71
CA TYR A 69 -39.79 8.04 -18.39
C TYR A 69 -40.77 9.22 -18.16
N PHE A 70 -40.98 10.07 -19.17
CA PHE A 70 -42.04 11.11 -19.14
C PHE A 70 -43.44 10.53 -18.93
N LYS A 71 -43.79 9.45 -19.65
CA LYS A 71 -45.11 8.78 -19.52
C LYS A 71 -45.32 8.22 -18.11
N GLN A 72 -44.27 7.70 -17.46
CA GLN A 72 -44.33 7.24 -16.07
C GLN A 72 -44.65 8.39 -15.10
N LEU A 73 -43.98 9.54 -15.22
CA LEU A 73 -44.19 10.70 -14.34
C LEU A 73 -45.64 11.24 -14.41
N ARG A 74 -46.22 11.38 -15.62
CA ARG A 74 -47.64 11.75 -15.77
C ARG A 74 -48.57 10.71 -15.14
N SER A 75 -48.25 9.43 -15.28
CA SER A 75 -49.07 8.31 -14.75
C SER A 75 -49.03 8.23 -13.22
N ALA A 76 -47.93 8.68 -12.61
CA ALA A 76 -47.76 8.78 -11.16
C ALA A 76 -48.44 10.02 -10.52
N GLY A 77 -49.15 10.83 -11.32
CA GLY A 77 -49.92 12.00 -10.85
C GLY A 77 -49.17 13.33 -10.85
N PHE A 78 -47.91 13.37 -11.31
CA PHE A 78 -47.13 14.62 -11.37
C PHE A 78 -47.49 15.46 -12.59
N ASP A 79 -47.75 16.75 -12.36
CA ASP A 79 -48.08 17.71 -13.42
C ASP A 79 -46.82 18.30 -14.09
N ILE A 80 -46.14 17.43 -14.85
CA ILE A 80 -44.93 17.69 -15.63
C ILE A 80 -45.25 17.91 -17.13
N GLU A 81 -44.47 18.72 -17.82
CA GLU A 81 -44.45 18.83 -19.30
C GLU A 81 -43.22 18.11 -19.86
N LYS A 82 -43.30 17.53 -21.06
CA LYS A 82 -42.23 16.68 -21.60
C LYS A 82 -40.88 17.38 -21.63
N ASP A 83 -40.88 18.66 -22.01
CA ASP A 83 -39.64 19.42 -22.10
C ASP A 83 -38.99 19.77 -20.76
N ASN A 84 -39.76 19.78 -19.65
CA ASN A 84 -39.25 19.99 -18.30
C ASN A 84 -38.52 18.75 -17.72
N LEU A 85 -38.40 17.66 -18.49
CA LEU A 85 -37.61 16.49 -18.12
C LEU A 85 -36.17 16.60 -18.67
N VAL A 86 -35.20 16.18 -17.86
CA VAL A 86 -33.78 16.11 -18.20
C VAL A 86 -33.21 14.75 -17.78
N THR A 87 -32.46 14.12 -18.68
CA THR A 87 -31.78 12.83 -18.47
C THR A 87 -30.34 12.89 -19.03
N PRO A 88 -29.37 12.11 -18.49
CA PRO A 88 -27.96 12.23 -18.88
C PRO A 88 -27.69 11.91 -20.35
N ALA A 89 -28.43 10.96 -20.93
CA ALA A 89 -28.33 10.59 -22.35
C ALA A 89 -28.42 11.81 -23.29
N LEU A 90 -29.30 12.78 -23.00
CA LEU A 90 -29.42 14.01 -23.80
C LEU A 90 -28.17 14.90 -23.69
N ALA A 91 -27.55 14.98 -22.51
CA ALA A 91 -26.29 15.70 -22.31
C ALA A 91 -25.10 14.99 -23.00
N MET A 92 -25.04 13.65 -22.93
CA MET A 92 -24.03 12.84 -23.63
C MET A 92 -24.09 13.06 -25.15
N ILE A 93 -25.29 12.94 -25.73
CA ILE A 93 -25.51 13.16 -27.17
C ILE A 93 -25.15 14.60 -27.54
N SER A 94 -25.68 15.59 -26.83
CA SER A 94 -25.38 17.02 -27.07
C SER A 94 -23.87 17.30 -27.04
N TYR A 95 -23.14 16.74 -26.08
CA TYR A 95 -21.68 16.88 -25.99
C TYR A 95 -20.95 16.24 -27.19
N LEU A 96 -21.28 14.99 -27.56
CA LEU A 96 -20.61 14.27 -28.65
C LEU A 96 -20.93 14.89 -30.03
N THR A 97 -22.17 15.33 -30.26
CA THR A 97 -22.56 16.04 -31.48
C THR A 97 -21.79 17.36 -31.63
N LYS A 98 -21.67 18.17 -30.56
CA LYS A 98 -20.88 19.42 -30.58
C LYS A 98 -19.39 19.19 -30.83
N LYS A 99 -18.85 18.03 -30.46
CA LYS A 99 -17.47 17.64 -30.76
C LYS A 99 -17.27 17.16 -32.20
N ASN A 100 -18.34 17.02 -33.00
CA ASN A 100 -18.33 16.36 -34.31
C ASN A 100 -17.71 14.94 -34.24
N PHE A 101 -18.04 14.20 -33.18
CA PHE A 101 -17.44 12.89 -32.91
C PHE A 101 -17.85 11.85 -33.98
N ASP A 102 -16.85 11.24 -34.63
CA ASP A 102 -17.00 10.40 -35.83
C ASP A 102 -16.55 8.94 -35.64
N LYS A 103 -15.82 8.63 -34.57
CA LYS A 103 -15.36 7.29 -34.16
C LYS A 103 -16.51 6.42 -33.61
N GLU A 104 -16.21 5.17 -33.28
CA GLU A 104 -17.12 4.25 -32.59
C GLU A 104 -17.13 4.53 -31.06
N ILE A 105 -18.28 4.32 -30.42
CA ILE A 105 -18.51 4.50 -28.98
C ILE A 105 -18.65 3.12 -28.33
N TYR A 106 -17.79 2.77 -27.37
CA TYR A 106 -18.00 1.58 -26.53
C TYR A 106 -18.92 1.93 -25.36
N VAL A 107 -20.10 1.29 -25.28
CA VAL A 107 -21.15 1.64 -24.32
C VAL A 107 -21.36 0.48 -23.34
N ILE A 108 -20.88 0.66 -22.10
CA ILE A 108 -21.42 -0.06 -20.95
C ILE A 108 -22.72 0.67 -20.58
N GLY A 109 -23.85 0.15 -21.05
CA GLY A 109 -25.17 0.69 -20.79
C GLY A 109 -26.27 -0.14 -21.46
N MET A 110 -27.51 0.01 -20.98
CA MET A 110 -28.71 -0.58 -21.58
C MET A 110 -28.79 -0.35 -23.10
N THR A 111 -29.43 -1.28 -23.81
CA THR A 111 -29.75 -1.19 -25.24
C THR A 111 -30.56 0.07 -25.57
N CYS A 112 -31.38 0.59 -24.66
CA CYS A 112 -32.07 1.86 -24.87
C CYS A 112 -31.13 3.07 -24.96
N LEU A 113 -30.04 3.11 -24.17
CA LEU A 113 -29.01 4.16 -24.26
C LEU A 113 -28.19 4.00 -25.55
N LYS A 114 -27.86 2.77 -25.95
CA LYS A 114 -27.21 2.46 -27.24
C LYS A 114 -28.08 2.95 -28.41
N GLN A 115 -29.38 2.66 -28.36
CA GLN A 115 -30.33 3.09 -29.38
C GLN A 115 -30.52 4.62 -29.42
N ASP A 116 -30.51 5.31 -28.27
CA ASP A 116 -30.57 6.78 -28.23
C ASP A 116 -29.32 7.41 -28.88
N PHE A 117 -28.12 6.80 -28.74
CA PHE A 117 -26.94 7.21 -29.50
C PHE A 117 -27.09 6.96 -31.02
N GLU A 118 -27.50 5.76 -31.43
CA GLU A 118 -27.71 5.42 -32.85
C GLU A 118 -28.75 6.33 -33.52
N ASN A 119 -29.86 6.61 -32.83
CA ASN A 119 -30.92 7.51 -33.30
C ASN A 119 -30.43 8.96 -33.49
N SER A 120 -29.36 9.35 -32.79
CA SER A 120 -28.69 10.66 -32.97
C SER A 120 -27.63 10.68 -34.08
N GLY A 121 -27.39 9.55 -34.75
CA GLY A 121 -26.39 9.38 -35.81
C GLY A 121 -24.98 9.02 -35.32
N LEU A 122 -24.81 8.71 -34.04
CA LEU A 122 -23.54 8.28 -33.45
C LEU A 122 -23.36 6.76 -33.60
N LYS A 123 -22.11 6.30 -33.75
CA LYS A 123 -21.77 4.89 -33.99
C LYS A 123 -21.50 4.17 -32.67
N VAL A 124 -22.17 3.06 -32.40
CA VAL A 124 -21.89 2.19 -31.24
C VAL A 124 -20.97 1.03 -31.66
N ALA A 125 -20.02 0.65 -30.80
CA ALA A 125 -19.11 -0.47 -31.00
C ALA A 125 -19.73 -1.80 -30.50
N GLU A 126 -19.26 -2.93 -31.03
CA GLU A 126 -19.68 -4.26 -30.58
C GLU A 126 -19.32 -4.52 -29.10
N ASP A 127 -20.20 -5.23 -28.39
CA ASP A 127 -19.98 -5.64 -27.00
C ASP A 127 -18.85 -6.68 -26.88
N ALA A 128 -18.25 -6.79 -25.69
CA ALA A 128 -17.34 -7.88 -25.39
C ALA A 128 -18.15 -9.18 -25.11
N PRO A 129 -17.64 -10.37 -25.47
CA PRO A 129 -18.37 -11.62 -25.30
C PRO A 129 -18.66 -11.91 -23.83
N ASP A 130 -19.83 -12.46 -23.54
CA ASP A 130 -20.34 -12.66 -22.18
C ASP A 130 -19.56 -13.68 -21.36
N ARG A 131 -18.83 -14.57 -22.04
CA ARG A 131 -18.10 -15.66 -21.42
C ARG A 131 -16.84 -16.01 -22.19
N ILE A 132 -15.78 -16.30 -21.44
CA ILE A 132 -14.46 -16.74 -21.93
C ILE A 132 -14.04 -18.04 -21.24
N LYS A 133 -13.01 -18.71 -21.77
CA LYS A 133 -12.34 -19.78 -21.02
C LYS A 133 -11.55 -19.16 -19.86
N GLU A 134 -11.41 -19.89 -18.77
CA GLU A 134 -10.61 -19.48 -17.60
C GLU A 134 -9.10 -19.62 -17.87
N THR A 135 -8.58 -18.85 -18.83
CA THR A 135 -7.15 -18.77 -19.15
C THR A 135 -6.70 -17.31 -19.25
N ILE A 136 -5.42 -17.05 -18.99
CA ILE A 136 -4.81 -15.73 -19.16
C ILE A 136 -4.83 -15.31 -20.64
N GLN A 137 -4.73 -16.28 -21.55
CA GLN A 137 -4.71 -16.08 -23.00
C GLN A 137 -6.08 -15.66 -23.56
N ASP A 138 -7.15 -16.34 -23.17
CA ASP A 138 -8.53 -15.99 -23.57
C ASP A 138 -8.94 -14.64 -22.95
N LEU A 139 -8.57 -14.38 -21.68
CA LEU A 139 -8.77 -13.08 -21.04
C LEU A 139 -8.03 -11.95 -21.78
N ALA A 140 -6.76 -12.16 -22.12
CA ALA A 140 -5.98 -11.19 -22.87
C ALA A 140 -6.59 -10.90 -24.25
N LEU A 141 -6.95 -11.95 -25.01
CA LEU A 141 -7.53 -11.85 -26.34
C LEU A 141 -8.83 -11.03 -26.35
N HIS A 142 -9.75 -11.33 -25.42
CA HIS A 142 -11.07 -10.69 -25.45
C HIS A 142 -11.10 -9.34 -24.73
N ALA A 143 -10.43 -9.20 -23.58
CA ALA A 143 -10.52 -8.01 -22.73
C ALA A 143 -9.32 -7.04 -22.80
N ILE A 144 -8.15 -7.47 -23.29
CA ILE A 144 -6.90 -6.68 -23.24
C ILE A 144 -6.40 -6.28 -24.66
N VAL A 145 -7.03 -6.79 -25.73
CA VAL A 145 -6.83 -6.28 -27.10
C VAL A 145 -7.64 -5.00 -27.36
N ASP A 146 -6.96 -3.96 -27.86
CA ASP A 146 -7.52 -2.64 -28.20
C ASP A 146 -8.19 -2.60 -29.60
N ASN A 147 -8.93 -1.52 -29.91
CA ASN A 147 -9.55 -1.26 -31.22
C ASN A 147 -9.49 0.25 -31.54
N GLU A 148 -8.62 0.65 -32.49
CA GLU A 148 -8.38 2.05 -32.87
C GLU A 148 -9.62 2.83 -33.34
N LYS A 149 -10.63 2.12 -33.86
CA LYS A 149 -11.91 2.71 -34.28
C LYS A 149 -12.71 3.29 -33.12
N VAL A 150 -12.55 2.72 -31.92
CA VAL A 150 -13.19 3.24 -30.71
C VAL A 150 -12.53 4.58 -30.36
N GLY A 151 -13.36 5.59 -30.11
CA GLY A 151 -12.94 6.94 -29.70
C GLY A 151 -13.49 7.38 -28.35
N ALA A 152 -14.51 6.67 -27.84
CA ALA A 152 -15.18 7.00 -26.60
C ALA A 152 -15.57 5.74 -25.83
N VAL A 153 -15.56 5.85 -24.50
CA VAL A 153 -16.12 4.88 -23.56
C VAL A 153 -17.20 5.60 -22.76
N ILE A 154 -18.44 5.11 -22.86
CA ILE A 154 -19.56 5.50 -21.99
C ILE A 154 -19.73 4.40 -20.95
N ALA A 155 -19.86 4.78 -19.68
CA ALA A 155 -20.29 3.88 -18.63
C ALA A 155 -21.55 4.42 -17.93
N ASP A 156 -22.56 3.56 -17.80
CA ASP A 156 -23.87 3.82 -17.22
C ASP A 156 -24.43 2.49 -16.67
N ALA A 157 -25.72 2.43 -16.33
CA ALA A 157 -26.39 1.19 -15.93
C ALA A 157 -26.50 0.19 -17.10
N ASP A 158 -25.90 -1.00 -16.95
CA ASP A 158 -26.03 -2.17 -17.84
C ASP A 158 -26.37 -3.40 -16.98
N ILE A 159 -27.55 -4.00 -17.18
CA ILE A 159 -27.96 -5.21 -16.44
C ILE A 159 -27.25 -6.48 -16.94
N ASN A 160 -26.66 -6.42 -18.13
CA ASN A 160 -25.87 -7.47 -18.77
C ASN A 160 -24.36 -7.11 -18.75
N LEU A 161 -23.92 -6.33 -17.76
CA LEU A 161 -22.51 -6.07 -17.51
C LEU A 161 -21.78 -7.35 -17.05
N ASN A 162 -20.61 -7.60 -17.62
CA ASN A 162 -19.73 -8.71 -17.25
C ASN A 162 -18.26 -8.24 -17.07
N TYR A 163 -17.43 -9.10 -16.46
CA TYR A 163 -16.02 -8.82 -16.18
C TYR A 163 -15.23 -8.46 -17.45
N VAL A 164 -15.52 -9.14 -18.56
CA VAL A 164 -14.84 -8.94 -19.86
C VAL A 164 -15.16 -7.54 -20.41
N LYS A 165 -16.42 -7.10 -20.41
CA LYS A 165 -16.85 -5.73 -20.76
C LYS A 165 -16.14 -4.67 -19.92
N LEU A 166 -16.10 -4.86 -18.60
CA LEU A 166 -15.50 -3.89 -17.68
C LEU A 166 -13.98 -3.78 -17.88
N GLN A 167 -13.30 -4.92 -18.06
CA GLN A 167 -11.86 -4.96 -18.37
C GLN A 167 -11.56 -4.45 -19.79
N LYS A 168 -12.46 -4.62 -20.76
CA LYS A 168 -12.37 -4.04 -22.12
C LYS A 168 -12.41 -2.50 -22.09
N ALA A 169 -13.35 -1.93 -21.34
CA ALA A 169 -13.42 -0.49 -21.11
C ALA A 169 -12.14 0.04 -20.44
N ALA A 170 -11.62 -0.64 -19.42
CA ALA A 170 -10.35 -0.27 -18.79
C ALA A 170 -9.16 -0.30 -19.77
N THR A 171 -9.12 -1.30 -20.66
CA THR A 171 -8.11 -1.41 -21.73
C THR A 171 -8.20 -0.22 -22.71
N PHE A 172 -9.38 0.10 -23.22
CA PHE A 172 -9.56 1.26 -24.11
C PHE A 172 -9.15 2.57 -23.42
N LEU A 173 -9.50 2.75 -22.14
CA LEU A 173 -9.17 3.94 -21.36
C LEU A 173 -7.66 4.17 -21.12
N LYS A 174 -6.79 3.16 -21.37
CA LYS A 174 -5.33 3.36 -21.44
C LYS A 174 -4.93 4.36 -22.54
N ARG A 175 -5.69 4.45 -23.64
CA ARG A 175 -5.42 5.40 -24.73
C ARG A 175 -5.76 6.84 -24.31
N PRO A 176 -4.81 7.79 -24.36
CA PRO A 176 -5.04 9.16 -23.87
C PRO A 176 -6.03 9.96 -24.73
N ASP A 177 -6.25 9.59 -26.00
CA ASP A 177 -7.23 10.22 -26.90
C ASP A 177 -8.69 9.79 -26.61
N MET A 178 -8.93 8.76 -25.78
CA MET A 178 -10.30 8.31 -25.47
C MET A 178 -11.08 9.35 -24.68
N ILE A 179 -12.27 9.68 -25.18
CA ILE A 179 -13.30 10.37 -24.41
C ILE A 179 -13.88 9.38 -23.40
N PHE A 180 -13.70 9.63 -22.10
CA PHE A 180 -14.36 8.87 -21.05
C PHE A 180 -15.58 9.66 -20.57
N ILE A 181 -16.78 9.08 -20.60
CA ILE A 181 -18.01 9.70 -20.11
C ILE A 181 -18.72 8.74 -19.14
N THR A 182 -19.34 9.30 -18.09
CA THR A 182 -20.20 8.54 -17.18
C THR A 182 -21.63 9.11 -17.12
N GLY A 183 -22.61 8.20 -17.06
CA GLY A 183 -23.98 8.48 -16.66
C GLY A 183 -24.13 8.46 -15.15
N ALA A 184 -25.16 7.78 -14.66
CA ALA A 184 -25.46 7.68 -13.22
C ALA A 184 -24.25 7.19 -12.40
N THR A 185 -23.81 7.98 -11.43
CA THR A 185 -22.73 7.61 -10.48
C THR A 185 -23.25 6.95 -9.19
N ASP A 186 -24.54 6.67 -9.13
CA ASP A 186 -25.24 6.07 -8.00
C ASP A 186 -24.75 4.63 -7.68
N THR A 187 -24.58 4.31 -6.40
CA THR A 187 -24.01 3.02 -5.93
C THR A 187 -25.05 2.06 -5.35
N LYS A 188 -26.17 2.56 -4.82
CA LYS A 188 -27.35 1.79 -4.42
C LYS A 188 -28.56 2.32 -5.21
N VAL A 189 -29.44 1.45 -5.72
CA VAL A 189 -30.69 1.84 -6.39
C VAL A 189 -31.88 1.21 -5.64
N PRO A 190 -32.69 1.99 -4.91
CA PRO A 190 -33.83 1.45 -4.14
C PRO A 190 -34.93 0.85 -5.02
N VAL A 191 -35.49 -0.30 -4.63
CA VAL A 191 -36.56 -1.02 -5.36
C VAL A 191 -37.67 -1.47 -4.40
N GLY A 192 -38.71 -0.65 -4.28
CA GLY A 192 -39.79 -0.86 -3.31
C GLY A 192 -39.30 -0.75 -1.86
N LEU A 193 -40.17 -1.10 -0.90
CA LEU A 193 -39.96 -0.80 0.52
C LEU A 193 -38.72 -1.44 1.17
N ASN A 194 -38.25 -2.60 0.68
CA ASN A 194 -37.22 -3.43 1.38
C ASN A 194 -36.13 -4.02 0.45
N ASN A 195 -36.02 -3.60 -0.81
CA ASN A 195 -34.98 -4.09 -1.72
C ASN A 195 -34.15 -2.96 -2.34
N VAL A 196 -32.94 -3.33 -2.76
CA VAL A 196 -31.95 -2.46 -3.42
C VAL A 196 -31.28 -3.25 -4.55
N LEU A 197 -30.95 -2.58 -5.65
CA LEU A 197 -30.07 -3.07 -6.71
C LEU A 197 -28.68 -2.41 -6.61
N ILE A 198 -27.66 -3.11 -7.14
CA ILE A 198 -26.30 -2.59 -7.27
C ILE A 198 -26.32 -1.44 -8.29
N GLY A 199 -25.82 -0.26 -7.91
CA GLY A 199 -25.78 0.90 -8.78
C GLY A 199 -24.51 0.96 -9.67
N PRO A 200 -24.59 1.62 -10.84
CA PRO A 200 -23.49 1.73 -11.81
C PRO A 200 -22.21 2.38 -11.29
N GLY A 201 -22.28 3.27 -10.30
CA GLY A 201 -21.15 4.02 -9.76
C GLY A 201 -20.00 3.16 -9.23
N TYR A 202 -20.27 1.93 -8.78
CA TYR A 202 -19.21 0.99 -8.40
C TYR A 202 -18.31 0.61 -9.58
N PHE A 203 -18.89 0.39 -10.75
CA PHE A 203 -18.16 0.02 -11.96
C PHE A 203 -17.41 1.22 -12.54
N HIS A 204 -18.00 2.42 -12.45
CA HIS A 204 -17.30 3.67 -12.78
C HIS A 204 -16.08 3.87 -11.89
N LYS A 205 -16.19 3.59 -10.59
CA LYS A 205 -15.08 3.72 -9.65
C LYS A 205 -13.97 2.71 -9.92
N ILE A 206 -14.32 1.48 -10.30
CA ILE A 206 -13.35 0.47 -10.77
C ILE A 206 -12.59 0.99 -12.00
N LEU A 207 -13.28 1.60 -12.98
CA LEU A 207 -12.63 2.18 -14.16
C LEU A 207 -11.71 3.37 -13.81
N GLU A 208 -12.10 4.26 -12.91
CA GLU A 208 -11.20 5.33 -12.42
C GLU A 208 -9.92 4.76 -11.80
N ASP A 209 -10.08 3.83 -10.85
CA ASP A 209 -8.98 3.34 -10.01
C ASP A 209 -7.97 2.48 -10.79
N LEU A 210 -8.41 1.80 -11.86
CA LEU A 210 -7.54 1.08 -12.80
C LEU A 210 -6.73 1.99 -13.71
N THR A 211 -7.35 3.05 -14.22
CA THR A 211 -6.86 3.78 -15.40
C THR A 211 -6.22 5.13 -15.06
N GLY A 212 -6.49 5.65 -13.86
CA GLY A 212 -6.18 7.03 -13.49
C GLY A 212 -6.97 8.08 -14.27
N ARG A 213 -7.86 7.67 -15.19
CA ARG A 213 -8.68 8.58 -15.99
C ARG A 213 -9.90 9.00 -15.17
N LYS A 214 -10.10 10.31 -15.05
CA LYS A 214 -11.38 10.85 -14.62
C LYS A 214 -12.35 10.89 -15.81
N PRO A 215 -13.59 10.39 -15.65
CA PRO A 215 -14.62 10.57 -16.66
C PRO A 215 -15.07 12.03 -16.74
N LEU A 216 -15.70 12.38 -17.86
CA LEU A 216 -16.58 13.52 -18.00
C LEU A 216 -17.99 13.04 -17.58
N PRO A 217 -18.44 13.28 -16.33
CA PRO A 217 -19.81 12.93 -15.98
C PRO A 217 -20.78 13.74 -16.84
N MET A 218 -21.91 13.13 -17.18
CA MET A 218 -23.05 13.76 -17.88
C MET A 218 -24.34 13.64 -17.05
N ALA A 219 -24.30 12.91 -15.94
CA ALA A 219 -25.27 12.95 -14.86
C ALA A 219 -24.92 14.04 -13.82
N LYS A 220 -25.76 14.22 -12.80
CA LYS A 220 -25.37 14.93 -11.56
C LYS A 220 -24.20 14.15 -10.93
N PRO A 221 -23.13 14.77 -10.39
CA PRO A 221 -22.89 16.19 -10.12
C PRO A 221 -22.11 16.94 -11.23
N SER A 222 -22.44 16.76 -12.51
CA SER A 222 -21.68 17.38 -13.62
C SER A 222 -22.06 18.83 -13.93
N LEU A 223 -21.06 19.65 -14.27
CA LEU A 223 -21.28 20.94 -14.93
C LEU A 223 -21.75 20.79 -16.39
N HIS A 224 -21.37 19.73 -17.10
CA HIS A 224 -21.81 19.52 -18.49
C HIS A 224 -23.34 19.28 -18.58
N LEU A 225 -23.92 18.65 -17.56
CA LEU A 225 -25.38 18.54 -17.42
C LEU A 225 -26.02 19.92 -17.20
N ASN A 226 -25.34 20.81 -16.46
CA ASN A 226 -25.81 22.16 -16.22
C ASN A 226 -25.68 23.07 -17.45
N GLU A 227 -24.63 22.90 -18.25
CA GLU A 227 -24.48 23.55 -19.57
C GLU A 227 -25.66 23.20 -20.47
N PHE A 228 -26.01 21.91 -20.58
CA PHE A 228 -27.19 21.45 -21.31
C PHE A 228 -28.51 22.04 -20.77
N ILE A 229 -28.66 22.15 -19.45
CA ILE A 229 -29.83 22.77 -18.81
C ILE A 229 -29.91 24.28 -19.12
N ILE A 230 -28.79 25.01 -19.08
CA ILE A 230 -28.75 26.45 -19.39
C ILE A 230 -29.08 26.68 -20.87
N GLU A 231 -28.59 25.83 -21.77
CA GLU A 231 -28.94 25.87 -23.20
C GLU A 231 -30.43 25.60 -23.45
N LYS A 232 -31.02 24.60 -22.77
CA LYS A 232 -32.43 24.21 -22.99
C LYS A 232 -33.44 25.17 -22.36
N PHE A 233 -33.17 25.71 -21.17
CA PHE A 233 -34.14 26.48 -20.38
C PHE A 233 -33.75 27.95 -20.14
N GLY A 234 -32.67 28.42 -20.78
CA GLY A 234 -32.11 29.75 -20.59
C GLY A 234 -31.42 29.95 -19.25
N SER A 235 -30.41 30.82 -19.22
CA SER A 235 -29.75 31.27 -18.00
C SER A 235 -30.70 32.07 -17.12
N LYS A 236 -30.70 31.75 -15.82
CA LYS A 236 -31.23 32.61 -14.75
C LYS A 236 -30.07 32.97 -13.82
N ASP A 237 -30.29 33.99 -13.00
CA ASP A 237 -29.49 34.21 -11.79
C ASP A 237 -29.47 32.91 -10.96
N THR A 238 -28.31 32.27 -10.85
CA THR A 238 -28.13 30.98 -10.18
C THR A 238 -28.47 31.07 -8.69
N SER A 239 -28.33 32.25 -8.08
CA SER A 239 -28.74 32.49 -6.70
C SER A 239 -30.26 32.44 -6.50
N ARG A 240 -31.07 32.57 -7.57
CA ARG A 240 -32.53 32.43 -7.56
C ARG A 240 -33.00 31.04 -8.01
N VAL A 241 -32.13 30.04 -7.96
CA VAL A 241 -32.42 28.64 -8.31
C VAL A 241 -32.20 27.75 -7.08
N LEU A 242 -33.18 26.89 -6.79
CA LEU A 242 -33.09 25.85 -5.76
C LEU A 242 -32.94 24.49 -6.43
N PHE A 243 -31.95 23.70 -6.01
CA PHE A 243 -31.91 22.27 -6.29
C PHE A 243 -32.48 21.48 -5.10
N ILE A 244 -33.31 20.48 -5.38
CA ILE A 244 -33.86 19.55 -4.40
C ILE A 244 -33.47 18.12 -4.80
N GLY A 245 -32.83 17.39 -3.89
CA GLY A 245 -32.28 16.06 -4.15
C GLY A 245 -32.09 15.24 -2.89
N ASP A 246 -31.87 13.94 -3.01
CA ASP A 246 -31.74 12.99 -1.90
C ASP A 246 -30.30 12.54 -1.64
N SER A 247 -29.37 12.88 -2.53
CA SER A 247 -27.98 12.45 -2.50
C SER A 247 -27.02 13.62 -2.25
N VAL A 248 -26.19 13.52 -1.20
CA VAL A 248 -25.15 14.52 -0.93
C VAL A 248 -24.10 14.57 -2.04
N MET A 249 -23.68 13.41 -2.56
CA MET A 249 -22.63 13.34 -3.57
C MET A 249 -23.11 13.78 -4.95
N GLU A 250 -24.32 13.38 -5.33
CA GLU A 250 -24.86 13.66 -6.67
C GLU A 250 -25.58 15.02 -6.71
N ASP A 251 -26.60 15.25 -5.87
CA ASP A 251 -27.45 16.44 -5.97
C ASP A 251 -26.85 17.67 -5.30
N MET A 252 -26.37 17.53 -4.05
CA MET A 252 -25.75 18.66 -3.36
C MET A 252 -24.38 18.98 -3.97
N GLY A 253 -23.70 17.97 -4.51
CA GLY A 253 -22.53 18.14 -5.38
C GLY A 253 -22.85 18.89 -6.68
N PHE A 254 -23.94 18.55 -7.38
CA PHE A 254 -24.40 19.25 -8.59
C PHE A 254 -24.66 20.73 -8.28
N ALA A 255 -25.56 20.98 -7.33
CA ALA A 255 -26.01 22.31 -6.97
C ALA A 255 -24.86 23.23 -6.53
N THR A 256 -23.90 22.70 -5.76
CA THR A 256 -22.70 23.43 -5.33
C THR A 256 -21.90 23.96 -6.53
N LYS A 257 -21.60 23.11 -7.52
CA LYS A 257 -20.82 23.52 -8.70
C LYS A 257 -21.58 24.52 -9.57
N CYS A 258 -22.90 24.39 -9.64
CA CYS A 258 -23.77 25.27 -10.43
C CYS A 258 -24.08 26.62 -9.74
N GLY A 259 -23.67 26.81 -8.48
CA GLY A 259 -24.02 27.99 -7.69
C GLY A 259 -25.49 28.06 -7.27
N TYR A 260 -26.18 26.92 -7.24
CA TYR A 260 -27.59 26.81 -6.83
C TYR A 260 -27.73 26.65 -5.32
N LYS A 261 -28.87 27.12 -4.79
CA LYS A 261 -29.30 26.81 -3.42
C LYS A 261 -29.57 25.31 -3.27
N LYS A 262 -29.35 24.78 -2.08
CA LYS A 262 -29.35 23.33 -1.80
C LYS A 262 -30.37 22.93 -0.73
N LEU A 263 -31.34 22.10 -1.12
CA LEU A 263 -32.24 21.38 -0.20
C LEU A 263 -32.06 19.86 -0.35
N LEU A 264 -31.48 19.22 0.67
CA LEU A 264 -31.33 17.77 0.74
C LEU A 264 -32.58 17.11 1.38
N VAL A 265 -33.12 16.04 0.79
CA VAL A 265 -34.17 15.20 1.41
C VAL A 265 -33.60 13.86 1.89
N LEU A 266 -34.13 13.26 2.97
CA LEU A 266 -33.64 11.96 3.51
C LEU A 266 -34.53 10.75 3.15
N SER A 267 -35.46 10.93 2.21
CA SER A 267 -36.39 9.88 1.78
C SER A 267 -35.70 8.76 1.00
N GLY A 268 -34.71 9.10 0.16
CA GLY A 268 -33.93 8.16 -0.64
C GLY A 268 -32.57 7.81 -0.04
N LEU A 269 -31.48 8.14 -0.71
CA LEU A 269 -30.12 7.64 -0.43
C LEU A 269 -29.49 8.16 0.86
N THR A 270 -29.50 9.47 1.11
CA THR A 270 -28.85 10.02 2.32
C THR A 270 -29.74 9.78 3.54
N LYS A 271 -29.21 9.14 4.58
CA LYS A 271 -29.89 8.96 5.88
C LYS A 271 -29.34 9.93 6.93
N LYS A 272 -30.08 10.12 8.03
CA LYS A 272 -29.83 11.23 8.99
C LYS A 272 -28.45 11.14 9.63
N GLU A 273 -28.00 9.92 9.89
CA GLU A 273 -26.73 9.56 10.52
C GLU A 273 -25.53 10.14 9.74
N ALA A 274 -25.65 10.23 8.41
CA ALA A 274 -24.61 10.80 7.53
C ALA A 274 -24.49 12.34 7.62
N LEU A 275 -25.42 13.01 8.32
CA LEU A 275 -25.34 14.44 8.65
C LEU A 275 -24.64 14.69 10.01
N GLU A 276 -24.59 13.65 10.84
CA GLU A 276 -23.98 13.66 12.17
C GLU A 276 -22.50 13.24 12.04
N GLU A 277 -22.20 12.20 11.26
CA GLU A 277 -20.84 11.84 10.84
C GLU A 277 -20.54 12.37 9.41
N TRP A 278 -20.47 13.69 9.23
CA TRP A 278 -20.27 14.29 7.90
C TRP A 278 -18.89 13.96 7.30
N LYS A 279 -18.84 12.90 6.48
CA LYS A 279 -17.65 12.35 5.80
C LYS A 279 -17.53 12.80 4.33
N TYR A 280 -18.29 13.82 3.93
CA TYR A 280 -18.32 14.37 2.56
C TYR A 280 -17.58 15.72 2.46
N PRO A 281 -17.31 16.25 1.25
CA PRO A 281 -16.71 17.59 1.10
C PRO A 281 -17.50 18.69 1.81
N LEU A 282 -16.82 19.74 2.27
CA LEU A 282 -17.44 20.81 3.07
C LEU A 282 -18.33 21.71 2.22
N GLU A 283 -17.90 21.98 0.99
CA GLU A 283 -18.62 22.73 -0.04
C GLU A 283 -19.94 22.04 -0.45
N TYR A 284 -19.98 20.70 -0.40
CA TYR A 284 -21.18 19.91 -0.69
C TYR A 284 -22.21 19.91 0.45
N LYS A 285 -21.92 20.54 1.61
CA LYS A 285 -22.94 20.71 2.65
C LYS A 285 -24.16 21.42 2.06
N PRO A 286 -25.39 20.89 2.24
CA PRO A 286 -26.58 21.57 1.78
C PRO A 286 -26.75 22.90 2.50
N ASP A 287 -27.55 23.82 1.97
CA ASP A 287 -27.94 25.00 2.74
C ASP A 287 -28.93 24.58 3.84
N PHE A 288 -29.88 23.72 3.45
CA PHE A 288 -30.94 23.16 4.29
C PHE A 288 -31.15 21.66 3.99
N TYR A 289 -31.52 20.84 4.98
CA TYR A 289 -31.92 19.42 4.76
C TYR A 289 -33.33 19.13 5.32
N VAL A 290 -33.91 17.95 5.08
CA VAL A 290 -35.26 17.58 5.57
C VAL A 290 -35.54 16.09 5.40
N ASP A 291 -36.35 15.41 6.25
CA ASP A 291 -36.52 13.95 6.10
C ASP A 291 -37.22 13.48 4.81
N SER A 292 -37.97 14.34 4.11
CA SER A 292 -38.59 14.08 2.81
C SER A 292 -39.16 15.38 2.24
N LEU A 293 -39.59 15.42 0.97
CA LEU A 293 -40.26 16.61 0.41
C LEU A 293 -41.55 16.97 1.16
N LYS A 294 -42.26 15.99 1.74
CA LYS A 294 -43.36 16.20 2.68
C LYS A 294 -42.88 16.90 3.95
N SER A 295 -41.76 16.44 4.51
CA SER A 295 -41.25 16.90 5.81
C SER A 295 -40.72 18.34 5.83
N VAL A 296 -40.78 19.05 4.70
CA VAL A 296 -40.61 20.53 4.56
C VAL A 296 -41.57 21.31 5.49
N GLU A 297 -42.51 20.61 6.11
CA GLU A 297 -43.61 21.06 6.96
C GLU A 297 -43.34 21.10 8.51
N VAL A 298 -42.20 20.64 9.13
CA VAL A 298 -42.25 20.08 10.56
C VAL A 298 -41.30 20.47 11.77
N LEU A 299 -39.94 20.59 11.75
CA LEU A 299 -39.03 20.54 12.98
C LEU A 299 -37.83 21.56 12.98
N ILE A 300 -36.65 21.48 13.66
CA ILE A 300 -36.18 21.00 15.00
C ILE A 300 -34.64 20.57 15.26
N GLU A 301 -33.57 20.85 14.47
CA GLU A 301 -32.08 20.98 14.85
C GLU A 301 -31.03 19.78 15.12
N ARG A 302 -29.71 20.07 15.43
CA ARG A 302 -28.40 19.27 15.26
C ARG A 302 -27.34 19.32 16.47
N HIS A 303 -26.01 18.92 16.63
CA HIS A 303 -24.71 18.33 16.05
C HIS A 303 -23.67 17.97 17.27
N PHE A 304 -22.36 17.54 17.39
CA PHE A 304 -21.06 16.97 16.77
C PHE A 304 -20.04 16.52 17.98
N ASP A 305 -18.73 16.09 18.12
CA ASP A 305 -17.35 15.77 17.48
C ASP A 305 -16.40 14.98 18.55
N LEU A 306 -15.05 14.59 18.64
CA LEU A 306 -13.68 14.48 17.97
C LEU A 306 -12.60 13.56 18.80
N THR A 307 -11.27 13.32 18.46
CA THR A 307 -10.27 12.29 19.08
C THR A 307 -8.66 12.52 19.04
N GLN A 308 -7.73 11.73 19.74
CA GLN A 308 -6.18 11.59 19.60
C GLN A 308 -5.30 10.68 20.63
N VAL A 309 -4.00 10.22 20.36
CA VAL A 309 -3.02 9.38 21.24
C VAL A 309 -1.43 9.35 20.92
N THR A 310 -0.46 8.71 21.71
CA THR A 310 1.09 8.69 21.50
C THR A 310 2.12 7.64 22.15
N LYS A 311 3.15 7.22 21.37
CA LYS A 311 4.64 6.91 21.56
C LYS A 311 5.24 5.92 22.59
N GLN A 312 4.71 5.67 23.80
CA GLN A 312 5.34 4.68 24.74
C GLN A 312 5.32 3.25 24.15
N GLU A 313 4.36 3.02 23.26
CA GLU A 313 3.97 1.78 22.57
C GLU A 313 5.11 0.98 21.90
N GLN A 314 6.28 1.58 21.70
CA GLN A 314 7.35 1.01 20.88
C GLN A 314 8.20 -0.05 21.62
N SER A 315 8.72 0.23 22.82
CA SER A 315 9.64 -0.73 23.47
C SER A 315 8.96 -2.04 23.89
N ASP A 316 7.64 -2.04 24.05
CA ASP A 316 6.85 -3.23 24.39
C ASP A 316 6.66 -4.18 23.20
N PHE A 317 7.00 -3.77 21.98
CA PHE A 317 6.72 -4.53 20.77
C PHE A 317 7.44 -5.89 20.72
N PHE A 318 8.78 -5.87 20.58
CA PHE A 318 9.57 -7.05 20.24
C PHE A 318 9.61 -8.12 21.34
N ASN A 319 9.40 -7.74 22.60
CA ASN A 319 9.46 -8.66 23.74
C ASN A 319 8.17 -9.49 23.95
N SER A 320 7.05 -9.13 23.31
CA SER A 320 5.85 -9.98 23.47
C SER A 320 5.86 -11.21 22.57
N PHE A 321 6.41 -11.22 21.34
CA PHE A 321 6.08 -12.29 20.38
C PHE A 321 7.04 -13.47 20.21
N ASP A 322 6.47 -14.66 20.06
CA ASP A 322 7.13 -15.96 19.90
C ASP A 322 6.79 -16.71 18.61
N HIS A 323 5.71 -16.35 17.93
CA HIS A 323 5.34 -16.93 16.62
C HIS A 323 5.24 -15.82 15.58
N ILE A 324 5.40 -16.21 14.30
CA ILE A 324 5.43 -15.28 13.17
C ILE A 324 4.52 -15.81 12.08
N LEU A 325 3.62 -14.95 11.64
CA LEU A 325 2.77 -15.09 10.47
C LEU A 325 3.39 -14.24 9.37
N CYS A 326 3.67 -14.84 8.22
CA CYS A 326 4.38 -14.21 7.12
C CYS A 326 3.51 -14.29 5.87
N ASP A 327 3.25 -13.17 5.20
CA ASP A 327 2.81 -13.25 3.81
C ASP A 327 3.89 -13.92 2.96
N VAL A 328 3.47 -14.46 1.83
CA VAL A 328 4.26 -15.23 0.87
C VAL A 328 4.41 -14.43 -0.42
N ASP A 329 3.29 -13.90 -0.89
CA ASP A 329 3.26 -12.96 -2.01
C ASP A 329 3.61 -11.56 -1.47
N GLY A 330 4.32 -10.72 -2.25
CA GLY A 330 4.71 -9.35 -1.88
C GLY A 330 5.79 -9.20 -0.78
N VAL A 331 5.93 -10.19 0.11
CA VAL A 331 6.96 -10.28 1.17
C VAL A 331 8.08 -11.27 0.84
N ILE A 332 7.75 -12.46 0.29
CA ILE A 332 8.75 -13.48 -0.04
C ILE A 332 9.11 -13.46 -1.53
N TRP A 333 8.12 -13.30 -2.41
CA TRP A 333 8.28 -13.25 -3.86
C TRP A 333 7.28 -12.35 -4.57
N LEU A 334 7.56 -12.08 -5.85
CA LEU A 334 6.60 -11.52 -6.81
C LEU A 334 6.39 -12.55 -7.94
N PHE A 335 5.19 -13.14 -8.01
CA PHE A 335 4.76 -14.26 -8.88
C PHE A 335 5.60 -15.54 -8.79
N HIS A 336 6.83 -15.48 -9.28
CA HIS A 336 7.78 -16.60 -9.39
C HIS A 336 9.21 -16.18 -9.00
N ASN A 337 9.47 -14.89 -8.78
CA ASN A 337 10.80 -14.35 -8.49
C ASN A 337 10.92 -13.97 -7.01
N ASN A 338 11.88 -14.55 -6.30
CA ASN A 338 12.11 -14.29 -4.88
C ASN A 338 12.58 -12.84 -4.64
N ILE A 339 12.05 -12.20 -3.61
CA ILE A 339 12.46 -10.87 -3.14
C ILE A 339 13.83 -10.99 -2.47
N ARG A 340 14.77 -10.13 -2.85
CA ARG A 340 16.17 -10.18 -2.39
C ARG A 340 16.26 -10.00 -0.87
N GLY A 341 16.71 -11.02 -0.15
CA GLY A 341 16.89 -11.00 1.31
C GLY A 341 15.72 -11.57 2.11
N SER A 342 14.64 -12.07 1.47
CA SER A 342 13.48 -12.64 2.18
C SER A 342 13.79 -14.04 2.75
N ILE A 343 14.46 -14.89 1.97
CA ILE A 343 14.85 -16.26 2.36
C ILE A 343 15.82 -16.20 3.55
N GLU A 344 16.79 -15.29 3.51
CA GLU A 344 17.78 -15.07 4.56
C GLU A 344 17.14 -14.53 5.85
N ALA A 345 16.14 -13.65 5.74
CA ALA A 345 15.36 -13.16 6.89
C ALA A 345 14.56 -14.28 7.55
N ILE A 346 13.89 -15.13 6.76
CA ILE A 346 13.16 -16.31 7.26
C ILE A 346 14.11 -17.29 7.96
N GLN A 347 15.32 -17.50 7.42
CA GLN A 347 16.34 -18.33 8.06
C GLN A 347 16.86 -17.70 9.37
N ALA A 348 17.03 -16.38 9.45
CA ALA A 348 17.42 -15.68 10.67
C ALA A 348 16.34 -15.78 11.76
N LEU A 349 15.06 -15.58 11.41
CA LEU A 349 13.92 -15.74 12.32
C LEU A 349 13.81 -17.17 12.88
N LYS A 350 14.06 -18.20 12.06
CA LYS A 350 14.13 -19.59 12.55
C LYS A 350 15.33 -19.84 13.49
N LYS A 351 16.47 -19.15 13.32
CA LYS A 351 17.60 -19.20 14.28
C LYS A 351 17.24 -18.59 15.64
N LEU A 352 16.37 -17.58 15.68
CA LEU A 352 15.80 -17.02 16.92
C LEU A 352 14.72 -17.91 17.57
N LYS A 353 14.60 -19.18 17.14
CA LYS A 353 13.62 -20.19 17.61
C LYS A 353 12.14 -19.82 17.45
N LYS A 354 11.81 -18.77 16.70
CA LYS A 354 10.42 -18.36 16.43
C LYS A 354 9.78 -19.33 15.43
N LYS A 355 8.55 -19.79 15.70
CA LYS A 355 7.76 -20.56 14.72
C LYS A 355 7.34 -19.62 13.58
N ILE A 356 7.42 -20.06 12.31
CA ILE A 356 7.00 -19.27 11.15
C ILE A 356 5.91 -20.04 10.39
N ILE A 357 4.82 -19.36 10.08
CA ILE A 357 3.63 -19.85 9.37
C ILE A 357 3.43 -18.95 8.14
N PHE A 358 3.19 -19.55 6.98
CA PHE A 358 3.02 -18.85 5.70
C PHE A 358 1.54 -18.69 5.36
N VAL A 359 1.09 -17.47 5.08
CA VAL A 359 -0.33 -17.13 4.91
C VAL A 359 -0.55 -16.29 3.65
N SER A 360 -1.01 -16.93 2.57
CA SER A 360 -1.35 -16.26 1.30
C SER A 360 -2.87 -16.09 1.16
N ASN A 361 -3.29 -15.01 0.48
CA ASN A 361 -4.67 -14.76 0.10
C ASN A 361 -5.09 -15.44 -1.22
N ASN A 362 -4.15 -15.99 -1.98
CA ASN A 362 -4.36 -16.35 -3.37
C ASN A 362 -5.00 -17.74 -3.57
N ALA A 363 -6.17 -17.76 -4.21
CA ALA A 363 -6.93 -18.96 -4.58
C ALA A 363 -6.69 -19.46 -6.03
N THR A 364 -5.87 -18.79 -6.86
CA THR A 364 -5.67 -19.18 -8.28
C THR A 364 -4.78 -20.41 -8.48
N LYS A 365 -4.28 -21.03 -7.40
CA LYS A 365 -3.38 -22.19 -7.38
C LYS A 365 -3.78 -23.13 -6.25
N THR A 366 -3.63 -24.44 -6.44
CA THR A 366 -3.93 -25.41 -5.37
C THR A 366 -2.86 -25.35 -4.26
N HIS A 367 -3.19 -25.91 -3.10
CA HIS A 367 -2.26 -25.99 -1.95
C HIS A 367 -0.97 -26.75 -2.29
N ASP A 368 -1.04 -27.71 -3.22
CA ASP A 368 0.10 -28.48 -3.66
C ASP A 368 1.01 -27.67 -4.61
N ASP A 369 0.45 -26.84 -5.48
CA ASP A 369 1.22 -25.94 -6.35
C ASP A 369 2.02 -24.91 -5.52
N TYR A 370 1.38 -24.29 -4.52
CA TYR A 370 2.05 -23.35 -3.62
C TYR A 370 3.14 -24.03 -2.78
N PHE A 371 2.94 -25.27 -2.33
CA PHE A 371 3.98 -26.01 -1.60
C PHE A 371 5.19 -26.35 -2.47
N GLN A 372 5.00 -26.73 -3.74
CA GLN A 372 6.13 -26.94 -4.66
C GLN A 372 6.87 -25.61 -4.95
N GLN A 373 6.17 -24.48 -4.97
CA GLN A 373 6.78 -23.16 -5.12
C GLN A 373 7.65 -22.79 -3.90
N LEU A 374 7.16 -22.96 -2.66
CA LEU A 374 7.96 -22.78 -1.43
C LEU A 374 9.25 -23.63 -1.44
N LYS A 375 9.11 -24.91 -1.83
CA LYS A 375 10.24 -25.85 -1.93
C LYS A 375 11.25 -25.43 -3.00
N SER A 376 10.79 -24.94 -4.14
CA SER A 376 11.63 -24.44 -5.24
C SER A 376 12.39 -23.16 -4.86
N ALA A 377 11.81 -22.32 -4.00
CA ALA A 377 12.48 -21.16 -3.40
C ALA A 377 13.53 -21.53 -2.34
N LYS A 378 13.81 -22.82 -2.09
CA LYS A 378 14.74 -23.34 -1.06
C LYS A 378 14.37 -22.95 0.37
N ILE A 379 13.10 -22.62 0.63
CA ILE A 379 12.59 -22.35 1.98
C ILE A 379 12.32 -23.70 2.66
N ALA A 380 12.90 -23.89 3.85
CA ALA A 380 12.66 -25.09 4.66
C ALA A 380 11.29 -25.00 5.36
N SER A 381 10.28 -25.65 4.78
CA SER A 381 8.90 -25.70 5.27
C SER A 381 8.25 -27.08 5.03
N GLN A 382 7.26 -27.44 5.84
CA GLN A 382 6.39 -28.59 5.64
C GLN A 382 5.04 -28.16 5.02
N LYS A 383 4.25 -29.11 4.47
CA LYS A 383 2.90 -28.82 3.94
C LYS A 383 1.95 -28.25 5.00
N SER A 384 2.20 -28.57 6.27
CA SER A 384 1.51 -28.00 7.44
C SER A 384 1.63 -26.49 7.51
N ASP A 385 2.82 -25.95 7.21
CA ASP A 385 3.23 -24.58 7.54
C ASP A 385 2.53 -23.51 6.68
N LEU A 386 1.90 -23.95 5.58
CA LEU A 386 1.13 -23.11 4.66
C LEU A 386 -0.35 -23.05 5.06
N VAL A 387 -0.95 -21.88 4.86
CA VAL A 387 -2.38 -21.61 5.04
C VAL A 387 -2.90 -20.79 3.85
N GLN A 388 -4.09 -21.17 3.36
CA GLN A 388 -4.80 -20.54 2.24
C GLN A 388 -6.31 -20.39 2.59
N PRO A 389 -7.06 -19.49 1.94
CA PRO A 389 -8.47 -19.25 2.25
C PRO A 389 -9.35 -20.48 2.00
N THR A 390 -9.07 -21.25 0.95
CA THR A 390 -9.78 -22.49 0.61
C THR A 390 -9.79 -23.50 1.76
N LEU A 391 -8.70 -23.61 2.53
CA LEU A 391 -8.67 -24.50 3.71
C LEU A 391 -9.52 -23.96 4.86
N ALA A 392 -9.52 -22.65 5.10
CA ALA A 392 -10.34 -22.02 6.13
C ALA A 392 -11.84 -22.13 5.80
N ILE A 393 -12.23 -21.93 4.53
CA ILE A 393 -13.59 -22.17 4.01
C ILE A 393 -14.02 -23.61 4.31
N ILE A 394 -13.22 -24.60 3.90
CA ILE A 394 -13.55 -26.03 4.03
C ILE A 394 -13.64 -26.45 5.51
N ASP A 395 -12.75 -25.94 6.37
CA ASP A 395 -12.76 -26.20 7.81
C ASP A 395 -14.00 -25.59 8.50
N TYR A 396 -14.34 -24.34 8.18
CA TYR A 396 -15.53 -23.66 8.70
C TYR A 396 -16.81 -24.42 8.38
N LEU A 397 -17.02 -24.72 7.08
CA LEU A 397 -18.21 -25.42 6.60
C LEU A 397 -18.32 -26.83 7.19
N LYS A 398 -17.19 -27.51 7.47
CA LYS A 398 -17.18 -28.80 8.18
C LYS A 398 -17.57 -28.66 9.65
N LYS A 399 -16.99 -27.71 10.39
CA LYS A 399 -17.27 -27.51 11.83
C LYS A 399 -18.73 -27.18 12.12
N ILE A 400 -19.39 -26.42 11.25
CA ILE A 400 -20.83 -26.12 11.37
C ILE A 400 -21.74 -27.21 10.78
N ASN A 401 -21.17 -28.32 10.28
CA ASN A 401 -21.90 -29.41 9.59
C ASN A 401 -22.78 -28.93 8.43
N PHE A 402 -22.22 -28.05 7.58
CA PHE A 402 -22.94 -27.42 6.48
C PHE A 402 -23.41 -28.44 5.43
N SER A 403 -24.69 -28.38 5.08
CA SER A 403 -25.38 -29.40 4.27
C SER A 403 -26.30 -28.84 3.17
N LYS A 404 -26.45 -27.51 3.09
CA LYS A 404 -27.19 -26.80 2.04
C LYS A 404 -26.35 -26.65 0.76
N GLU A 405 -26.93 -26.04 -0.28
CA GLU A 405 -26.21 -25.65 -1.49
C GLU A 405 -25.41 -24.34 -1.27
N ILE A 406 -24.28 -24.22 -1.94
CA ILE A 406 -23.40 -23.04 -1.95
C ILE A 406 -23.59 -22.29 -3.27
N TYR A 407 -23.91 -21.01 -3.21
CA TYR A 407 -23.87 -20.11 -4.35
C TYR A 407 -22.46 -19.53 -4.49
N LEU A 408 -21.72 -19.98 -5.51
CA LEU A 408 -20.30 -19.66 -5.70
C LEU A 408 -20.11 -18.58 -6.77
N ILE A 409 -19.44 -17.50 -6.39
CA ILE A 409 -18.71 -16.60 -7.29
C ILE A 409 -17.23 -16.94 -7.10
N GLY A 410 -16.63 -17.63 -8.06
CA GLY A 410 -15.21 -18.00 -8.01
C GLY A 410 -14.81 -18.93 -9.16
N MET A 411 -13.51 -19.00 -9.46
CA MET A 411 -12.95 -19.87 -10.51
C MET A 411 -13.34 -21.34 -10.33
N THR A 412 -13.37 -22.08 -11.44
CA THR A 412 -13.61 -23.53 -11.47
C THR A 412 -12.62 -24.33 -10.58
N ALA A 413 -11.45 -23.78 -10.26
CA ALA A 413 -10.51 -24.37 -9.30
C ALA A 413 -11.08 -24.45 -7.87
N LEU A 414 -11.64 -23.35 -7.35
CA LEU A 414 -12.26 -23.29 -6.02
C LEU A 414 -13.52 -24.16 -5.95
N GLN A 415 -14.32 -24.19 -7.04
CA GLN A 415 -15.47 -25.08 -7.18
C GLN A 415 -15.07 -26.55 -6.94
N ARG A 416 -14.05 -27.04 -7.66
CA ARG A 416 -13.58 -28.43 -7.57
C ARG A 416 -13.08 -28.81 -6.18
N ASP A 417 -12.43 -27.89 -5.46
CA ASP A 417 -11.92 -28.19 -4.12
C ASP A 417 -13.02 -28.22 -3.05
N LEU A 418 -14.09 -27.43 -3.22
CA LEU A 418 -15.32 -27.54 -2.42
C LEU A 418 -16.10 -28.84 -2.71
N GLU A 419 -16.21 -29.22 -3.98
CA GLU A 419 -16.86 -30.47 -4.40
C GLU A 419 -16.11 -31.70 -3.88
N LYS A 420 -14.77 -31.75 -4.01
CA LYS A 420 -13.91 -32.79 -3.40
C LYS A 420 -14.06 -32.85 -1.88
N ALA A 421 -14.33 -31.72 -1.22
CA ALA A 421 -14.54 -31.65 0.22
C ALA A 421 -15.92 -32.15 0.68
N GLY A 422 -16.83 -32.43 -0.27
CA GLY A 422 -18.18 -32.97 -0.04
C GLY A 422 -19.32 -31.95 -0.15
N PHE A 423 -19.04 -30.71 -0.56
CA PHE A 423 -20.06 -29.65 -0.61
C PHE A 423 -20.77 -29.58 -1.98
N LYS A 424 -22.03 -29.15 -1.94
CA LYS A 424 -22.86 -28.96 -3.14
C LYS A 424 -22.79 -27.53 -3.61
N ILE A 425 -22.40 -27.30 -4.86
CA ILE A 425 -22.47 -25.99 -5.50
C ILE A 425 -23.81 -25.91 -6.26
N SER A 426 -24.49 -24.75 -6.20
CA SER A 426 -25.75 -24.52 -6.89
C SER A 426 -25.55 -24.21 -8.37
N GLU A 427 -26.61 -24.31 -9.16
CA GLU A 427 -26.62 -23.80 -10.54
C GLU A 427 -26.30 -22.29 -10.59
N TYR A 428 -25.55 -21.89 -11.62
CA TYR A 428 -25.17 -20.50 -11.83
C TYR A 428 -26.36 -19.65 -12.31
N ALA A 429 -26.33 -18.35 -12.00
CA ALA A 429 -27.15 -17.38 -12.72
C ALA A 429 -26.82 -17.39 -14.22
N PRO A 430 -27.79 -17.07 -15.11
CA PRO A 430 -27.53 -17.00 -16.55
C PRO A 430 -26.49 -15.92 -16.88
N ASP A 431 -25.82 -16.09 -18.02
CA ASP A 431 -24.77 -15.16 -18.47
C ASP A 431 -25.35 -13.83 -19.03
N GLN A 432 -26.61 -13.84 -19.48
CA GLN A 432 -27.39 -12.65 -19.93
C GLN A 432 -28.90 -12.79 -19.62
N VAL A 433 -29.65 -11.68 -19.73
CA VAL A 433 -31.13 -11.65 -19.76
C VAL A 433 -31.70 -10.60 -20.74
N GLU A 434 -32.99 -10.76 -21.07
CA GLU A 434 -33.84 -9.74 -21.71
C GLU A 434 -33.87 -8.43 -20.89
N GLU A 435 -33.73 -7.27 -21.55
CA GLU A 435 -33.81 -5.94 -20.95
C GLU A 435 -35.24 -5.52 -20.55
N ASN A 436 -35.81 -6.27 -19.62
CA ASN A 436 -37.13 -6.06 -19.07
C ASN A 436 -36.99 -5.82 -17.57
N VAL A 437 -36.90 -4.54 -17.17
CA VAL A 437 -36.59 -4.16 -15.78
C VAL A 437 -37.51 -4.85 -14.75
N PRO A 438 -38.84 -4.98 -14.94
CA PRO A 438 -39.68 -5.79 -14.04
C PRO A 438 -39.31 -7.28 -13.96
N LYS A 439 -39.06 -7.97 -15.10
CA LYS A 439 -38.59 -9.37 -15.08
C LYS A 439 -37.22 -9.50 -14.42
N PHE A 440 -36.30 -8.59 -14.74
CA PHE A 440 -34.95 -8.54 -14.16
C PHE A 440 -35.00 -8.36 -12.64
N VAL A 441 -35.73 -7.34 -12.16
CA VAL A 441 -35.98 -7.11 -10.73
C VAL A 441 -36.56 -8.37 -10.08
N HIS A 442 -37.62 -8.95 -10.65
CA HIS A 442 -38.26 -10.14 -10.10
C HIS A 442 -37.30 -11.33 -10.01
N MET A 443 -36.55 -11.62 -11.08
CA MET A 443 -35.50 -12.63 -11.08
C MET A 443 -34.48 -12.34 -9.98
N CYS A 444 -33.97 -11.11 -9.89
CA CYS A 444 -32.93 -10.71 -8.97
C CYS A 444 -33.36 -10.78 -7.50
N VAL A 445 -34.59 -10.40 -7.13
CA VAL A 445 -35.08 -10.48 -5.74
C VAL A 445 -35.62 -11.86 -5.35
N THR A 446 -35.87 -12.76 -6.32
CA THR A 446 -36.32 -14.12 -6.03
C THR A 446 -35.17 -14.97 -5.49
N LYS A 447 -35.36 -15.57 -4.30
CA LYS A 447 -34.40 -16.49 -3.66
C LYS A 447 -34.82 -17.96 -3.80
N SER A 448 -33.95 -18.86 -3.34
CA SER A 448 -34.15 -20.32 -3.30
C SER A 448 -33.67 -20.80 -1.94
N ASP A 449 -34.54 -21.43 -1.16
CA ASP A 449 -34.24 -21.83 0.23
C ASP A 449 -33.22 -22.98 0.33
N ARG A 450 -32.84 -23.58 -0.82
CA ARG A 450 -31.74 -24.55 -0.92
C ARG A 450 -30.37 -23.93 -0.69
N ILE A 451 -30.20 -22.63 -0.98
CA ILE A 451 -28.95 -21.92 -0.71
C ILE A 451 -28.79 -21.70 0.80
N GLY A 452 -27.60 -22.02 1.31
CA GLY A 452 -27.21 -21.76 2.70
C GLY A 452 -25.92 -20.96 2.86
N ALA A 453 -25.13 -20.82 1.81
CA ALA A 453 -23.93 -20.00 1.81
C ALA A 453 -23.76 -19.30 0.45
N VAL A 454 -23.22 -18.10 0.50
CA VAL A 454 -22.60 -17.41 -0.64
C VAL A 454 -21.10 -17.36 -0.38
N ILE A 455 -20.31 -17.77 -1.37
CA ILE A 455 -18.84 -17.66 -1.35
C ILE A 455 -18.44 -16.78 -2.52
N ALA A 456 -17.67 -15.72 -2.26
CA ALA A 456 -17.13 -14.85 -3.29
C ALA A 456 -15.59 -14.86 -3.29
N ASP A 457 -15.01 -14.99 -4.47
CA ASP A 457 -13.58 -14.97 -4.80
C ASP A 457 -13.44 -14.49 -6.26
N LEU A 458 -12.26 -14.60 -6.88
CA LEU A 458 -12.04 -14.23 -8.27
C LEU A 458 -12.87 -15.10 -9.23
N ASP A 459 -13.74 -14.49 -10.03
CA ASP A 459 -14.44 -15.11 -11.17
C ASP A 459 -14.24 -14.23 -12.42
N VAL A 460 -13.45 -14.71 -13.38
CA VAL A 460 -13.21 -14.01 -14.66
C VAL A 460 -14.42 -14.04 -15.61
N ASN A 461 -15.43 -14.86 -15.29
CA ASN A 461 -16.73 -14.89 -15.94
C ASN A 461 -17.82 -14.30 -15.03
N LEU A 462 -17.47 -13.41 -14.09
CA LEU A 462 -18.44 -12.70 -13.26
C LEU A 462 -19.33 -11.80 -14.13
N ASN A 463 -20.63 -11.80 -13.84
CA ASN A 463 -21.62 -10.92 -14.43
C ASN A 463 -22.48 -10.24 -13.35
N PHE A 464 -23.19 -9.17 -13.74
CA PHE A 464 -24.03 -8.37 -12.85
C PHE A 464 -25.14 -9.21 -12.20
N ILE A 465 -25.71 -10.16 -12.94
CA ILE A 465 -26.79 -11.04 -12.47
C ILE A 465 -26.29 -11.95 -11.34
N LYS A 466 -25.09 -12.54 -11.49
CA LYS A 466 -24.42 -13.35 -10.45
C LYS A 466 -24.23 -12.54 -9.18
N LEU A 467 -23.67 -11.33 -9.31
CA LEU A 467 -23.37 -10.43 -8.19
C LEU A 467 -24.65 -9.97 -7.47
N GLN A 468 -25.68 -9.61 -8.24
CA GLN A 468 -26.97 -9.22 -7.69
C GLN A 468 -27.71 -10.38 -7.02
N LYS A 469 -27.60 -11.62 -7.56
CA LYS A 469 -28.15 -12.84 -6.93
C LYS A 469 -27.47 -13.15 -5.60
N ALA A 470 -26.14 -13.09 -5.55
CA ALA A 470 -25.39 -13.20 -4.30
C ALA A 470 -25.87 -12.18 -3.26
N GLY A 471 -26.00 -10.90 -3.63
CA GLY A 471 -26.53 -9.85 -2.76
C GLY A 471 -27.96 -10.11 -2.26
N THR A 472 -28.82 -10.71 -3.08
CA THR A 472 -30.18 -11.11 -2.67
C THR A 472 -30.18 -12.28 -1.70
N TYR A 473 -29.42 -13.35 -1.96
CA TYR A 473 -29.31 -14.47 -1.01
C TYR A 473 -28.78 -13.99 0.35
N LEU A 474 -27.84 -13.03 0.33
CA LEU A 474 -27.27 -12.40 1.51
C LEU A 474 -28.20 -11.43 2.26
N ARG A 475 -29.41 -11.14 1.77
CA ARG A 475 -30.44 -10.49 2.62
C ARG A 475 -30.99 -11.43 3.69
N ASP A 476 -30.89 -12.74 3.49
CA ASP A 476 -31.28 -13.72 4.50
C ASP A 476 -30.14 -13.89 5.51
N PRO A 477 -30.33 -13.52 6.80
CA PRO A 477 -29.27 -13.61 7.80
C PRO A 477 -28.85 -15.06 8.11
N SER A 478 -29.68 -16.05 7.76
CA SER A 478 -29.32 -17.48 7.87
C SER A 478 -28.41 -17.97 6.74
N VAL A 479 -28.32 -17.22 5.63
CA VAL A 479 -27.35 -17.49 4.57
C VAL A 479 -25.98 -16.95 5.01
N ILE A 480 -25.00 -17.83 5.03
CA ILE A 480 -23.60 -17.57 5.37
C ILE A 480 -22.96 -16.73 4.27
N PHE A 481 -22.15 -15.74 4.63
CA PHE A 481 -21.35 -14.94 3.69
C PHE A 481 -19.87 -15.23 3.91
N LEU A 482 -19.19 -15.87 2.95
CA LEU A 482 -17.73 -16.06 2.98
C LEU A 482 -17.07 -15.31 1.83
N THR A 483 -15.84 -14.84 2.05
CA THR A 483 -14.97 -14.29 1.00
C THR A 483 -13.57 -14.90 1.01
N GLY A 484 -13.03 -15.16 -0.18
CA GLY A 484 -11.63 -15.48 -0.41
C GLY A 484 -10.77 -14.22 -0.50
N GLY A 485 -9.78 -14.22 -1.41
CA GLY A 485 -8.82 -13.12 -1.57
C GLY A 485 -9.51 -11.76 -1.75
N SER A 486 -9.06 -10.73 -1.02
CA SER A 486 -9.71 -9.42 -0.92
C SER A 486 -9.03 -8.33 -1.78
N ASP A 487 -8.11 -8.74 -2.64
CA ASP A 487 -7.25 -7.91 -3.48
C ASP A 487 -8.06 -7.09 -4.51
N LYS A 488 -7.82 -5.78 -4.60
CA LYS A 488 -8.50 -4.89 -5.57
C LYS A 488 -7.88 -4.91 -6.96
N LEU A 489 -6.59 -5.18 -7.05
CA LEU A 489 -5.81 -5.24 -8.28
C LEU A 489 -4.97 -6.51 -8.25
N LEU A 490 -4.93 -7.23 -9.37
CA LEU A 490 -4.04 -8.36 -9.56
C LEU A 490 -3.04 -7.99 -10.66
N HIS A 491 -1.75 -8.04 -10.34
CA HIS A 491 -0.72 -7.95 -11.37
C HIS A 491 -0.74 -9.21 -12.26
N TYR A 492 -0.21 -9.11 -13.49
CA TYR A 492 0.03 -10.30 -14.33
C TYR A 492 1.31 -10.21 -15.17
N ALA A 493 1.82 -9.01 -15.42
CA ALA A 493 3.15 -8.77 -16.00
C ALA A 493 3.74 -7.47 -15.40
N PRO A 494 5.06 -7.20 -15.57
CA PRO A 494 5.68 -5.98 -15.06
C PRO A 494 5.00 -4.72 -15.62
N GLY A 495 4.41 -3.91 -14.73
CA GLY A 495 3.65 -2.69 -15.09
C GLY A 495 2.19 -2.93 -15.50
N GLU A 496 1.70 -4.18 -15.47
CA GLU A 496 0.39 -4.56 -16.01
C GLU A 496 -0.50 -5.24 -14.94
N THR A 497 -1.79 -4.88 -14.94
CA THR A 497 -2.79 -5.26 -13.92
C THR A 497 -4.17 -5.57 -14.51
N ILE A 498 -4.92 -6.42 -13.81
CA ILE A 498 -6.35 -6.70 -14.04
C ILE A 498 -7.17 -6.46 -12.75
N ILE A 499 -8.49 -6.41 -12.90
CA ILE A 499 -9.44 -6.22 -11.78
C ILE A 499 -9.39 -7.41 -10.81
N GLY A 500 -9.14 -7.13 -9.53
CA GLY A 500 -9.15 -8.12 -8.45
C GLY A 500 -10.51 -8.31 -7.77
N PRO A 501 -10.71 -9.44 -7.05
CA PRO A 501 -11.97 -9.84 -6.42
C PRO A 501 -12.51 -8.88 -5.35
N GLY A 502 -11.64 -8.17 -4.63
CA GLY A 502 -12.01 -7.27 -3.54
C GLY A 502 -12.98 -6.16 -3.91
N ASN A 503 -13.00 -5.75 -5.18
CA ASN A 503 -13.98 -4.79 -5.69
C ASN A 503 -15.41 -5.35 -5.60
N PHE A 504 -15.60 -6.61 -6.01
CA PHE A 504 -16.89 -7.28 -6.01
C PHE A 504 -17.33 -7.69 -4.60
N HIS A 505 -16.37 -8.06 -3.73
CA HIS A 505 -16.65 -8.28 -2.31
C HIS A 505 -17.24 -7.02 -1.65
N ARG A 506 -16.60 -5.85 -1.87
CA ARG A 506 -17.07 -4.58 -1.30
C ARG A 506 -18.44 -4.16 -1.85
N ILE A 507 -18.78 -4.51 -3.09
CA ILE A 507 -20.14 -4.31 -3.63
C ILE A 507 -21.17 -5.14 -2.85
N LEU A 508 -20.88 -6.43 -2.61
CA LEU A 508 -21.78 -7.31 -1.85
C LEU A 508 -21.94 -6.87 -0.39
N GLU A 509 -20.84 -6.52 0.28
CA GLU A 509 -20.88 -6.02 1.66
C GLU A 509 -21.72 -4.75 1.76
N ASN A 510 -21.46 -3.77 0.91
CA ASN A 510 -22.20 -2.51 0.92
C ASN A 510 -23.66 -2.70 0.49
N MET A 511 -23.99 -3.62 -0.43
CA MET A 511 -25.37 -3.90 -0.82
C MET A 511 -26.21 -4.49 0.32
N THR A 512 -25.59 -5.38 1.09
CA THR A 512 -26.28 -6.18 2.12
C THR A 512 -26.23 -5.51 3.49
N ASP A 513 -25.36 -4.50 3.64
CA ASP A 513 -24.93 -3.90 4.90
C ASP A 513 -24.45 -4.98 5.92
N ARG A 514 -23.99 -6.13 5.41
CA ARG A 514 -23.38 -7.26 6.14
C ARG A 514 -21.92 -7.40 5.70
N LYS A 515 -21.01 -7.48 6.66
CA LYS A 515 -19.62 -7.91 6.38
C LYS A 515 -19.57 -9.39 6.03
N ALA A 516 -18.68 -9.74 5.11
CA ALA A 516 -18.35 -11.13 4.85
C ALA A 516 -17.54 -11.70 6.03
N LEU A 517 -17.77 -12.96 6.36
CA LEU A 517 -16.81 -13.73 7.15
C LEU A 517 -15.65 -14.09 6.22
N SER A 518 -14.70 -13.16 6.06
CA SER A 518 -13.54 -13.39 5.22
C SER A 518 -12.71 -14.56 5.76
N MET A 519 -12.33 -15.42 4.83
CA MET A 519 -11.52 -16.62 5.04
C MET A 519 -10.08 -16.41 4.56
N ALA A 520 -9.85 -15.31 3.86
CA ALA A 520 -8.54 -14.73 3.59
C ALA A 520 -8.18 -13.68 4.66
N LYS A 521 -6.99 -13.11 4.59
CA LYS A 521 -6.62 -11.89 5.34
C LYS A 521 -7.49 -10.73 4.83
N PRO A 522 -8.11 -9.90 5.68
CA PRO A 522 -7.89 -9.74 7.12
C PRO A 522 -8.84 -10.55 8.05
N GLY A 523 -9.58 -11.54 7.56
CA GLY A 523 -10.73 -12.13 8.25
C GLY A 523 -10.45 -12.90 9.55
N PRO A 524 -11.36 -12.80 10.56
CA PRO A 524 -11.16 -13.41 11.89
C PRO A 524 -11.15 -14.93 11.87
N TYR A 525 -11.90 -15.56 10.95
CA TYR A 525 -11.92 -17.02 10.92
C TYR A 525 -10.58 -17.63 10.51
N LEU A 526 -9.83 -16.96 9.62
CA LEU A 526 -8.47 -17.36 9.29
C LEU A 526 -7.53 -17.24 10.50
N SER A 527 -7.74 -16.23 11.36
CA SER A 527 -7.06 -16.11 12.66
C SER A 527 -7.34 -17.33 13.53
N ASP A 528 -8.61 -17.68 13.72
CA ASP A 528 -9.02 -18.71 14.66
C ASP A 528 -8.67 -20.12 14.14
N PHE A 529 -8.74 -20.34 12.82
CA PHE A 529 -8.23 -21.53 12.17
C PHE A 529 -6.74 -21.73 12.48
N ILE A 530 -5.93 -20.67 12.35
CA ILE A 530 -4.49 -20.71 12.64
C ILE A 530 -4.24 -20.92 14.15
N LYS A 531 -4.94 -20.20 15.03
CA LYS A 531 -4.77 -20.34 16.50
C LYS A 531 -5.04 -21.77 16.97
N ASN A 532 -6.11 -22.38 16.47
CA ASN A 532 -6.45 -23.77 16.77
C ASN A 532 -5.46 -24.77 16.12
N LYS A 533 -5.04 -24.56 14.86
CA LYS A 533 -4.13 -25.45 14.13
C LYS A 533 -2.71 -25.49 14.72
N TYR A 534 -2.27 -24.44 15.41
CA TYR A 534 -0.90 -24.30 15.93
C TYR A 534 -0.81 -24.07 17.45
N GLU A 535 -1.91 -24.25 18.19
CA GLU A 535 -2.00 -24.17 19.66
C GLU A 535 -1.55 -22.80 20.23
N ILE A 536 -2.03 -21.71 19.61
CA ILE A 536 -1.59 -20.34 19.91
C ILE A 536 -2.44 -19.73 21.03
N CYS A 537 -2.07 -20.03 22.28
CA CYS A 537 -2.81 -19.61 23.49
C CYS A 537 -2.72 -18.11 23.81
N ASP A 538 -1.68 -17.39 23.34
CA ASP A 538 -1.55 -15.94 23.51
C ASP A 538 -1.23 -15.28 22.17
N SER A 539 -2.18 -14.50 21.67
CA SER A 539 -2.09 -13.83 20.36
C SER A 539 -1.24 -12.56 20.40
N SER A 540 -1.14 -11.92 21.57
CA SER A 540 -0.20 -10.81 21.78
C SER A 540 1.26 -11.27 21.61
N ARG A 541 1.48 -12.59 21.73
CA ARG A 541 2.77 -13.25 21.46
C ARG A 541 2.94 -13.71 20.01
N VAL A 542 2.34 -13.03 19.04
CA VAL A 542 2.55 -13.29 17.60
C VAL A 542 2.94 -11.99 16.86
N LEU A 543 3.67 -12.12 15.76
CA LEU A 543 3.99 -11.05 14.80
C LEU A 543 3.45 -11.41 13.41
N PHE A 544 2.68 -10.53 12.78
CA PHE A 544 2.37 -10.57 11.36
C PHE A 544 3.35 -9.70 10.55
N ILE A 545 3.82 -10.22 9.41
CA ILE A 545 4.71 -9.54 8.45
C ILE A 545 4.04 -9.52 7.07
N GLY A 546 3.81 -8.34 6.53
CA GLY A 546 3.04 -8.11 5.30
C GLY A 546 3.40 -6.81 4.58
N ASP A 547 2.98 -6.63 3.32
CA ASP A 547 3.19 -5.39 2.56
C ASP A 547 1.91 -4.57 2.32
N THR A 548 0.76 -5.06 2.79
CA THR A 548 -0.55 -4.43 2.59
C THR A 548 -1.16 -3.91 3.90
N VAL A 549 -1.73 -2.70 3.90
CA VAL A 549 -2.37 -2.15 5.12
C VAL A 549 -3.73 -2.80 5.38
N MET A 550 -4.59 -2.87 4.37
CA MET A 550 -5.97 -3.32 4.54
C MET A 550 -6.06 -4.82 4.80
N GLU A 551 -5.19 -5.60 4.16
CA GLU A 551 -5.23 -7.05 4.18
C GLU A 551 -4.29 -7.61 5.26
N ASP A 552 -3.00 -7.27 5.28
CA ASP A 552 -2.05 -7.81 6.28
C ASP A 552 -2.11 -7.12 7.64
N MET A 553 -2.02 -5.78 7.69
CA MET A 553 -2.07 -5.06 8.97
C MET A 553 -3.48 -5.14 9.58
N GLY A 554 -4.52 -5.18 8.74
CA GLY A 554 -5.85 -5.61 9.13
C GLY A 554 -5.87 -7.01 9.75
N PHE A 555 -5.22 -8.01 9.14
CA PHE A 555 -5.19 -9.37 9.68
C PHE A 555 -4.47 -9.45 11.03
N GLY A 556 -3.32 -8.79 11.17
CA GLY A 556 -2.60 -8.78 12.45
C GLY A 556 -3.45 -8.20 13.58
N SER A 557 -4.18 -7.13 13.29
CA SER A 557 -5.12 -6.49 14.23
C SER A 557 -6.23 -7.45 14.67
N ILE A 558 -6.86 -8.11 13.69
CA ILE A 558 -7.96 -9.07 13.93
C ILE A 558 -7.47 -10.37 14.58
N PHE A 559 -6.24 -10.81 14.30
CA PHE A 559 -5.59 -11.89 15.04
C PHE A 559 -5.33 -11.48 16.50
N GLY A 560 -5.23 -10.19 16.81
CA GLY A 560 -4.80 -9.69 18.12
C GLY A 560 -3.29 -9.79 18.30
N CYS A 561 -2.53 -9.66 17.21
CA CYS A 561 -1.08 -9.76 17.18
C CYS A 561 -0.41 -8.50 16.62
N LYS A 562 0.92 -8.49 16.74
CA LYS A 562 1.77 -7.34 16.40
C LYS A 562 2.07 -7.29 14.91
N LYS A 563 2.26 -6.10 14.35
CA LYS A 563 2.19 -5.83 12.91
C LYS A 563 3.45 -5.16 12.37
N LEU A 564 4.08 -5.76 11.36
CA LEU A 564 5.25 -5.26 10.66
C LEU A 564 4.97 -5.10 9.15
N LEU A 565 4.83 -3.85 8.71
CA LEU A 565 4.61 -3.47 7.30
C LEU A 565 5.94 -3.32 6.55
N VAL A 566 6.08 -3.95 5.39
CA VAL A 566 7.24 -3.78 4.50
C VAL A 566 6.80 -3.24 3.15
N PHE A 567 7.34 -2.12 2.67
CA PHE A 567 6.91 -1.52 1.39
C PHE A 567 7.52 -2.22 0.16
N SER A 568 7.56 -3.56 0.14
CA SER A 568 8.09 -4.37 -0.97
C SER A 568 7.05 -4.69 -2.05
N GLY A 569 5.76 -4.49 -1.77
CA GLY A 569 4.65 -4.67 -2.71
C GLY A 569 3.76 -3.43 -2.85
N LEU A 570 2.48 -3.53 -2.50
CA LEU A 570 1.45 -2.58 -2.91
C LEU A 570 1.41 -1.27 -2.09
N THR A 571 1.68 -1.32 -0.78
CA THR A 571 1.70 -0.09 0.03
C THR A 571 2.95 0.73 -0.27
N ARG A 572 2.81 2.06 -0.35
CA ARG A 572 3.94 3.00 -0.45
C ARG A 572 4.15 3.77 0.85
N LYS A 573 5.37 4.26 1.08
CA LYS A 573 5.78 4.91 2.35
C LYS A 573 4.94 6.16 2.67
N GLU A 574 4.47 6.87 1.65
CA GLU A 574 3.78 8.15 1.76
C GLU A 574 2.44 8.05 2.51
N VAL A 575 1.83 6.85 2.52
CA VAL A 575 0.63 6.48 3.29
C VAL A 575 0.78 6.71 4.80
N LEU A 576 2.01 6.78 5.32
CA LEU A 576 2.27 7.07 6.74
C LEU A 576 2.20 8.55 7.09
N ILE A 577 2.16 9.44 6.10
CA ILE A 577 2.16 10.90 6.30
C ILE A 577 0.73 11.43 6.42
N ASP A 578 -0.18 10.85 5.63
CA ASP A 578 -1.62 11.09 5.64
C ASP A 578 -2.29 9.71 5.62
N TRP A 579 -2.83 9.27 6.78
CA TRP A 579 -3.24 7.88 7.02
C TRP A 579 -4.73 7.68 6.68
N PRO A 580 -5.08 7.03 5.54
CA PRO A 580 -6.45 6.99 5.02
C PRO A 580 -7.19 5.69 5.41
N PHE A 581 -6.71 5.00 6.45
CA PHE A 581 -7.12 3.66 6.84
C PHE A 581 -7.57 3.64 8.32
N PRO A 582 -8.23 2.57 8.79
CA PRO A 582 -8.60 2.45 10.21
C PRO A 582 -7.37 2.59 11.12
N GLU A 583 -7.56 3.16 12.31
CA GLU A 583 -6.47 3.39 13.28
C GLU A 583 -5.95 2.06 13.84
N GLU A 584 -6.87 1.11 14.08
CA GLU A 584 -6.53 -0.26 14.48
C GLU A 584 -5.64 -0.95 13.44
N PHE A 585 -5.79 -0.64 12.14
CA PHE A 585 -4.97 -1.19 11.05
C PHE A 585 -3.59 -0.55 10.94
N LYS A 586 -3.22 0.42 11.79
CA LYS A 586 -1.84 0.93 11.79
C LYS A 586 -0.87 -0.22 12.03
N PRO A 587 0.20 -0.34 11.23
CA PRO A 587 1.32 -1.14 11.64
C PRO A 587 1.87 -0.58 12.94
N ASP A 588 2.17 -1.45 13.90
CA ASP A 588 3.01 -1.05 15.02
C ASP A 588 4.41 -0.66 14.50
N TYR A 589 4.90 -1.33 13.43
CA TYR A 589 6.23 -1.17 12.83
C TYR A 589 6.21 -1.16 11.30
N TYR A 590 7.09 -0.37 10.68
CA TYR A 590 7.24 -0.34 9.22
C TYR A 590 8.70 -0.28 8.76
N VAL A 591 8.99 -0.73 7.52
CA VAL A 591 10.35 -0.83 6.97
C VAL A 591 10.45 -0.21 5.57
N THR A 592 11.28 0.84 5.42
CA THR A 592 11.30 1.72 4.23
C THR A 592 12.12 1.22 3.02
N THR A 593 12.14 -0.10 2.81
CA THR A 593 12.73 -0.83 1.65
C THR A 593 14.27 -0.92 1.55
N LYS A 594 14.72 -1.85 0.69
CA LYS A 594 16.10 -2.28 0.36
C LYS A 594 17.02 -2.74 1.50
N ILE A 595 16.74 -2.38 2.74
CA ILE A 595 17.33 -2.98 3.93
C ILE A 595 16.39 -4.08 4.43
N SER A 596 16.90 -5.31 4.53
CA SER A 596 16.12 -6.49 4.96
C SER A 596 15.73 -6.38 6.44
N ILE A 597 14.66 -7.09 6.82
CA ILE A 597 14.28 -7.44 8.21
C ILE A 597 15.49 -7.85 9.06
N PHE A 598 16.49 -8.48 8.44
CA PHE A 598 17.81 -8.77 9.03
C PHE A 598 18.41 -7.58 9.82
N PHE A 599 18.40 -6.36 9.26
CA PHE A 599 19.04 -5.19 9.89
C PHE A 599 18.26 -4.74 11.13
N ILE A 600 16.93 -4.69 11.06
CA ILE A 600 16.07 -4.36 12.21
C ILE A 600 16.19 -5.42 13.31
N LEU A 601 16.28 -6.70 12.96
CA LEU A 601 16.53 -7.76 13.93
C LEU A 601 17.96 -7.75 14.51
N THR A 602 18.93 -7.16 13.82
CA THR A 602 20.31 -7.03 14.36
C THR A 602 20.38 -5.79 15.27
N LEU A 603 19.87 -4.64 14.82
CA LEU A 603 19.67 -3.40 15.60
C LEU A 603 19.12 -3.71 17.00
N LEU A 604 18.04 -4.49 17.04
CA LEU A 604 17.28 -4.77 18.25
C LEU A 604 17.83 -5.96 19.07
N ALA A 605 18.65 -6.82 18.48
CA ALA A 605 19.35 -7.88 19.22
C ALA A 605 20.59 -7.37 19.96
N PHE A 606 21.23 -6.29 19.48
CA PHE A 606 22.38 -5.66 20.13
C PHE A 606 22.03 -4.52 21.09
N SER A 607 20.89 -3.84 20.90
CA SER A 607 20.49 -2.65 21.69
C SER A 607 19.98 -2.93 23.13
N LEU A 608 20.47 -3.98 23.82
CA LEU A 608 20.10 -4.30 25.21
C LEU A 608 21.06 -3.72 26.27
N THR A 609 21.49 -2.48 26.05
CA THR A 609 22.03 -1.58 27.09
C THR A 609 21.27 -0.26 27.03
N MET A 610 20.58 0.10 28.12
CA MET A 610 19.88 1.38 28.18
C MET A 610 20.87 2.55 28.16
N MET A 611 20.65 3.52 27.28
CA MET A 611 21.20 4.86 27.47
C MET A 611 20.59 5.46 28.75
N ARG A 612 21.40 5.48 29.83
CA ARG A 612 21.13 6.26 31.03
C ARG A 612 22.04 7.48 31.02
N ASP A 613 21.49 8.63 31.36
CA ASP A 613 22.30 9.83 31.56
C ASP A 613 23.10 9.67 32.87
N LEU A 614 24.42 9.52 32.73
CA LEU A 614 25.34 9.36 33.87
C LEU A 614 25.28 10.55 34.84
N THR A 615 24.89 11.75 34.38
CA THR A 615 24.76 12.94 35.25
C THR A 615 23.54 12.87 36.17
N THR A 616 22.59 11.96 35.91
CA THR A 616 21.36 11.75 36.70
C THR A 616 21.45 10.59 37.70
N LEU A 617 22.55 9.83 37.68
CA LEU A 617 22.77 8.73 38.62
C LEU A 617 23.17 9.26 40.01
N SER A 618 22.69 8.59 41.06
CA SER A 618 23.17 8.86 42.42
C SER A 618 24.63 8.43 42.62
N ASP A 619 25.34 9.01 43.59
CA ASP A 619 26.75 8.68 43.88
C ASP A 619 26.99 7.16 44.02
N LYS A 620 26.05 6.46 44.67
CA LYS A 620 26.09 5.01 44.86
C LYS A 620 25.89 4.21 43.57
N GLU A 621 25.12 4.74 42.62
CA GLU A 621 24.97 4.15 41.28
C GLU A 621 26.19 4.46 40.40
N LEU A 622 26.81 5.63 40.55
CA LEU A 622 28.08 5.97 39.91
C LEU A 622 29.23 5.09 40.42
N GLU A 623 29.34 4.89 41.73
CA GLU A 623 30.28 3.93 42.33
C GLU A 623 30.07 2.51 41.78
N ALA A 624 28.82 2.03 41.74
CA ALA A 624 28.48 0.72 41.19
C ALA A 624 28.78 0.62 39.67
N PHE A 625 28.53 1.69 38.91
CA PHE A 625 28.86 1.78 37.49
C PHE A 625 30.38 1.69 37.27
N PHE A 626 31.16 2.56 37.91
CA PHE A 626 32.62 2.54 37.80
C PHE A 626 33.27 1.29 38.42
N ALA A 627 32.60 0.58 39.34
CA ALA A 627 33.05 -0.73 39.83
C ALA A 627 32.80 -1.89 38.85
N SER A 628 31.89 -1.74 37.87
CA SER A 628 31.47 -2.84 36.99
C SER A 628 32.50 -3.22 35.91
N PHE A 629 33.34 -2.28 35.48
CA PHE A 629 34.35 -2.47 34.42
C PHE A 629 35.77 -2.12 34.89
N ASP A 630 36.79 -2.74 34.28
CA ASP A 630 38.22 -2.49 34.57
C ASP A 630 38.97 -1.95 33.35
N GLN A 631 38.48 -2.25 32.15
CA GLN A 631 38.98 -1.72 30.88
C GLN A 631 37.97 -0.71 30.31
N VAL A 632 38.49 0.37 29.74
CA VAL A 632 37.76 1.29 28.87
C VAL A 632 38.33 1.19 27.46
N LEU A 633 37.45 1.10 26.47
CA LEU A 633 37.74 1.29 25.07
C LEU A 633 37.04 2.58 24.63
N THR A 634 37.79 3.55 24.09
CA THR A 634 37.22 4.83 23.66
C THR A 634 37.38 5.00 22.16
N ASP A 635 36.35 5.53 21.50
CA ASP A 635 36.53 6.21 20.24
C ASP A 635 37.42 7.45 20.42
N VAL A 636 37.80 8.06 19.29
CA VAL A 636 38.80 9.13 19.26
C VAL A 636 38.24 10.37 18.60
N ASP A 637 37.84 10.24 17.34
CA ASP A 637 37.25 11.32 16.57
C ASP A 637 35.75 11.40 16.95
N GLY A 638 35.25 12.60 17.29
CA GLY A 638 33.89 12.82 17.84
C GLY A 638 33.76 12.62 19.35
N VAL A 639 34.69 11.92 20.00
CA VAL A 639 34.67 11.62 21.45
C VAL A 639 35.79 12.33 22.23
N LEU A 640 37.01 12.38 21.67
CA LEU A 640 38.16 13.04 22.30
C LEU A 640 38.48 14.39 21.65
N TRP A 641 38.21 14.53 20.34
CA TRP A 641 38.37 15.77 19.57
C TRP A 641 37.40 15.85 18.38
N ASN A 642 37.11 17.08 17.96
CA ASN A 642 36.29 17.41 16.80
C ASN A 642 37.16 18.02 15.70
N VAL A 643 37.72 17.16 14.85
CA VAL A 643 38.54 17.44 13.63
C VAL A 643 39.83 18.24 13.86
N LEU A 644 39.74 19.43 14.45
CA LEU A 644 40.83 20.37 14.73
C LEU A 644 41.03 20.66 16.23
N GLU A 645 39.98 20.54 17.05
CA GLU A 645 39.99 20.98 18.46
C GLU A 645 39.68 19.83 19.45
N THR A 646 40.32 19.87 20.63
CA THR A 646 40.10 18.88 21.70
C THR A 646 38.78 19.16 22.42
N ILE A 647 38.00 18.13 22.71
CA ILE A 647 36.74 18.28 23.45
C ILE A 647 37.04 18.65 24.91
N PRO A 648 36.47 19.74 25.46
CA PRO A 648 36.79 20.21 26.81
C PRO A 648 36.55 19.16 27.91
N GLY A 649 37.52 18.98 28.79
CA GLY A 649 37.44 18.06 29.94
C GLY A 649 37.83 16.60 29.62
N THR A 650 38.11 16.27 28.36
CA THR A 650 38.55 14.92 27.96
C THR A 650 39.85 14.49 28.67
N ASP A 651 40.81 15.41 28.81
CA ASP A 651 42.06 15.19 29.55
C ASP A 651 41.79 14.81 31.01
N LEU A 652 40.89 15.54 31.68
CA LEU A 652 40.46 15.30 33.05
C LEU A 652 39.69 13.97 33.18
N GLY A 653 38.86 13.63 32.20
CA GLY A 653 38.11 12.37 32.14
C GLY A 653 39.03 11.16 32.05
N ILE A 654 39.92 11.12 31.05
CA ILE A 654 40.90 10.03 30.86
C ILE A 654 41.82 9.90 32.08
N LYS A 655 42.30 11.03 32.62
CA LYS A 655 43.13 11.07 33.83
C LYS A 655 42.40 10.57 35.08
N SER A 656 41.10 10.86 35.20
CA SER A 656 40.27 10.39 36.32
C SER A 656 40.00 8.88 36.23
N LEU A 657 39.70 8.37 35.03
CA LEU A 657 39.57 6.92 34.76
C LEU A 657 40.86 6.17 35.12
N LYS A 658 42.03 6.65 34.67
CA LYS A 658 43.33 6.07 35.06
C LYS A 658 43.59 6.19 36.57
N LYS A 659 43.20 7.30 37.22
CA LYS A 659 43.35 7.49 38.68
C LYS A 659 42.51 6.50 39.50
N ILE A 660 41.31 6.13 39.06
CA ILE A 660 40.49 5.07 39.70
C ILE A 660 40.83 3.65 39.20
N GLY A 661 42.03 3.48 38.62
CA GLY A 661 42.61 2.18 38.27
C GLY A 661 42.16 1.58 36.94
N LYS A 662 41.42 2.31 36.09
CA LYS A 662 40.97 1.78 34.79
C LYS A 662 42.07 1.86 33.75
N LYS A 663 42.20 0.79 32.97
CA LYS A 663 43.01 0.79 31.74
C LYS A 663 42.20 1.44 30.63
N VAL A 664 42.83 2.25 29.78
CA VAL A 664 42.14 2.97 28.70
C VAL A 664 42.84 2.69 27.38
N THR A 665 42.09 2.36 26.34
CA THR A 665 42.62 2.10 25.00
C THR A 665 41.80 2.86 23.96
N ALA A 666 42.48 3.66 23.14
CA ALA A 666 41.91 4.41 22.04
C ALA A 666 41.76 3.53 20.80
N VAL A 667 40.58 3.53 20.18
CA VAL A 667 40.25 2.71 19.00
C VAL A 667 39.63 3.60 17.94
N SER A 668 40.39 4.03 16.93
CA SER A 668 39.89 4.86 15.81
C SER A 668 39.84 4.05 14.51
N ASN A 669 38.84 4.34 13.66
CA ASN A 669 38.79 3.86 12.27
C ASN A 669 39.74 4.63 11.35
N ASN A 670 40.27 5.77 11.79
CA ASN A 670 41.02 6.71 10.97
C ASN A 670 42.44 6.19 10.67
N THR A 671 42.65 5.70 9.44
CA THR A 671 43.95 5.21 8.92
C THR A 671 44.76 6.28 8.17
N THR A 672 44.25 7.52 8.08
CA THR A 672 44.95 8.67 7.46
C THR A 672 46.09 9.23 8.32
N LYS A 673 46.19 8.80 9.58
CA LYS A 673 47.19 9.21 10.57
C LYS A 673 48.03 8.02 11.03
N SER A 674 49.34 8.19 11.17
CA SER A 674 50.22 7.19 11.79
C SER A 674 50.15 7.26 13.32
N LEU A 675 50.55 6.18 14.02
CA LEU A 675 50.55 6.12 15.49
C LEU A 675 51.41 7.22 16.14
N LYS A 676 52.48 7.66 15.45
CA LYS A 676 53.31 8.80 15.89
C LYS A 676 52.52 10.11 15.88
N VAL A 677 51.71 10.35 14.84
CA VAL A 677 50.85 11.53 14.73
C VAL A 677 49.75 11.50 15.79
N PHE A 678 49.11 10.34 16.02
CA PHE A 678 48.13 10.19 17.10
C PHE A 678 48.76 10.47 18.49
N GLN A 679 49.92 9.91 18.80
CA GLN A 679 50.56 10.15 20.11
C GLN A 679 50.97 11.63 20.29
N GLN A 680 51.46 12.29 19.23
CA GLN A 680 51.72 13.73 19.27
C GLN A 680 50.43 14.53 19.52
N GLN A 681 49.33 14.19 18.83
CA GLN A 681 48.04 14.85 19.02
C GLN A 681 47.49 14.65 20.45
N PHE A 682 47.53 13.43 21.00
CA PHE A 682 47.15 13.15 22.38
C PHE A 682 47.99 13.96 23.38
N LYS A 683 49.32 13.98 23.21
CA LYS A 683 50.21 14.76 24.08
C LYS A 683 49.95 16.27 24.02
N SER A 684 49.66 16.81 22.83
CA SER A 684 49.25 18.21 22.66
C SER A 684 47.88 18.52 23.27
N ALA A 685 46.98 17.53 23.30
CA ALA A 685 45.66 17.61 23.93
C ALA A 685 45.67 17.39 25.46
N GLY A 686 46.84 17.18 26.08
CA GLY A 686 46.96 16.84 27.51
C GLY A 686 46.53 15.41 27.87
N ILE A 687 46.22 14.58 26.87
CA ILE A 687 45.73 13.21 27.03
C ILE A 687 46.92 12.26 27.17
N ASP A 688 47.08 11.66 28.35
CA ASP A 688 48.16 10.72 28.66
C ASP A 688 47.83 9.30 28.15
N LEU A 689 48.12 9.04 26.87
CA LEU A 689 48.01 7.73 26.22
C LEU A 689 49.30 7.34 25.47
N GLY A 690 49.79 6.13 25.73
CA GLY A 690 50.95 5.54 25.02
C GLY A 690 50.58 4.97 23.64
N MET A 691 51.57 4.75 22.76
CA MET A 691 51.31 4.11 21.46
C MET A 691 50.69 2.71 21.59
N ASP A 692 51.06 1.96 22.63
CA ASP A 692 50.50 0.65 22.92
C ASP A 692 49.03 0.71 23.36
N GLU A 693 48.57 1.85 23.87
CA GLU A 693 47.17 2.12 24.21
C GLU A 693 46.33 2.56 22.98
N ILE A 694 46.87 2.49 21.75
CA ILE A 694 46.17 2.85 20.51
C ILE A 694 45.93 1.61 19.63
N VAL A 695 44.78 1.56 18.95
CA VAL A 695 44.40 0.55 17.95
C VAL A 695 43.76 1.22 16.73
N THR A 696 44.16 0.78 15.54
CA THR A 696 43.64 1.22 14.22
C THR A 696 43.50 0.02 13.27
N PRO A 697 42.68 0.10 12.19
CA PRO A 697 42.49 -0.99 11.23
C PRO A 697 43.79 -1.51 10.62
N ALA A 698 44.75 -0.61 10.38
CA ALA A 698 46.07 -0.95 9.85
C ALA A 698 46.85 -1.94 10.74
N LEU A 699 46.74 -1.82 12.07
CA LEU A 699 47.33 -2.78 13.01
C LEU A 699 46.64 -4.15 12.93
N VAL A 700 45.32 -4.17 12.74
CA VAL A 700 44.55 -5.41 12.57
C VAL A 700 44.95 -6.12 11.28
N MET A 701 45.04 -5.41 10.16
CA MET A 701 45.51 -5.94 8.87
C MET A 701 46.92 -6.53 8.98
N VAL A 702 47.86 -5.80 9.59
CA VAL A 702 49.23 -6.26 9.85
C VAL A 702 49.22 -7.52 10.72
N SER A 703 48.45 -7.55 11.81
CA SER A 703 48.36 -8.72 12.69
C SER A 703 47.71 -9.92 11.99
N TYR A 704 46.71 -9.69 11.15
CA TYR A 704 46.05 -10.73 10.36
C TYR A 704 47.02 -11.36 9.36
N LEU A 705 47.68 -10.56 8.51
CA LEU A 705 48.64 -11.08 7.53
C LEU A 705 49.82 -11.82 8.22
N LYS A 706 50.28 -11.35 9.38
CA LYS A 706 51.28 -12.08 10.19
C LYS A 706 50.75 -13.44 10.69
N SER A 707 49.50 -13.51 11.15
CA SER A 707 48.86 -14.78 11.54
C SER A 707 48.71 -15.79 10.40
N GLN A 708 48.66 -15.33 9.15
CA GLN A 708 48.58 -16.17 7.95
C GLN A 708 49.98 -16.56 7.40
N ASN A 709 51.07 -16.12 8.05
CA ASN A 709 52.45 -16.24 7.55
C ASN A 709 52.63 -15.67 6.13
N PHE A 710 51.95 -14.56 5.83
CA PHE A 710 51.89 -13.97 4.49
C PHE A 710 53.24 -13.39 4.03
N ASP A 711 53.76 -13.87 2.90
CA ASP A 711 55.10 -13.59 2.34
C ASP A 711 55.08 -12.85 0.98
N LYS A 712 53.92 -12.84 0.34
CA LYS A 712 53.62 -12.24 -0.97
C LYS A 712 53.52 -10.71 -0.96
N GLU A 713 53.34 -10.12 -2.13
CA GLU A 713 53.08 -8.68 -2.29
C GLU A 713 51.62 -8.31 -1.99
N ILE A 714 51.46 -7.12 -1.41
CA ILE A 714 50.20 -6.43 -1.17
C ILE A 714 49.97 -5.41 -2.28
N PHE A 715 48.89 -5.52 -3.04
CA PHE A 715 48.38 -4.41 -3.86
C PHE A 715 47.50 -3.51 -2.98
N LEU A 716 47.83 -2.22 -2.89
CA LEU A 716 47.23 -1.31 -1.93
C LEU A 716 46.51 -0.16 -2.64
N LEU A 717 45.21 -0.04 -2.41
CA LEU A 717 44.44 1.19 -2.63
C LEU A 717 44.30 1.85 -1.26
N GLY A 718 44.99 2.95 -1.02
CA GLY A 718 45.03 3.60 0.30
C GLY A 718 46.12 4.66 0.43
N MET A 719 45.91 5.62 1.34
CA MET A 719 46.85 6.72 1.58
C MET A 719 48.30 6.23 1.88
N PRO A 720 49.35 7.02 1.52
CA PRO A 720 50.75 6.64 1.71
C PRO A 720 51.14 6.24 3.16
N CYS A 721 50.50 6.80 4.17
CA CYS A 721 50.71 6.42 5.57
C CYS A 721 50.34 4.95 5.87
N LEU A 722 49.39 4.36 5.14
CA LEU A 722 49.02 2.96 5.27
C LEU A 722 50.09 2.05 4.62
N ARG A 723 50.69 2.47 3.49
CA ARG A 723 51.85 1.81 2.89
C ARG A 723 53.02 1.74 3.88
N GLU A 724 53.37 2.86 4.51
CA GLU A 724 54.42 2.91 5.52
C GLU A 724 54.17 1.92 6.67
N ILE A 725 52.93 1.75 7.12
CA ILE A 725 52.60 0.81 8.21
C ILE A 725 52.85 -0.65 7.80
N PHE A 726 52.50 -1.05 6.57
CA PHE A 726 52.79 -2.39 6.07
C PHE A 726 54.30 -2.62 5.84
N GLU A 727 54.99 -1.65 5.25
CA GLU A 727 56.43 -1.74 4.95
C GLU A 727 57.26 -1.78 6.25
N ASN A 728 56.97 -0.92 7.24
CA ASN A 728 57.58 -0.99 8.59
C ASN A 728 57.22 -2.27 9.36
N ALA A 729 56.07 -2.90 9.05
CA ALA A 729 55.71 -4.19 9.63
C ALA A 729 56.45 -5.38 8.98
N GLY A 730 57.18 -5.17 7.88
CA GLY A 730 57.96 -6.19 7.17
C GLY A 730 57.30 -6.74 5.88
N PHE A 731 56.19 -6.17 5.42
CA PHE A 731 55.50 -6.61 4.21
C PHE A 731 55.99 -5.87 2.95
N LYS A 732 55.91 -6.55 1.80
CA LYS A 732 56.15 -5.94 0.49
C LYS A 732 54.84 -5.37 -0.04
N VAL A 733 54.81 -4.08 -0.36
CA VAL A 733 53.64 -3.43 -0.96
C VAL A 733 53.97 -3.09 -2.42
N ALA A 734 53.25 -3.70 -3.37
CA ALA A 734 53.43 -3.48 -4.80
C ALA A 734 53.31 -1.99 -5.17
N LYS A 735 54.00 -1.56 -6.23
CA LYS A 735 53.84 -0.20 -6.76
C LYS A 735 52.58 -0.12 -7.63
N ASN A 736 51.81 0.94 -7.46
CA ASN A 736 50.72 1.30 -8.35
C ASN A 736 51.33 2.08 -9.52
N ASP A 737 51.07 1.69 -10.76
CA ASP A 737 51.70 2.31 -11.93
C ASP A 737 50.88 3.51 -12.45
N GLU A 738 51.10 4.64 -11.79
CA GLU A 738 50.48 5.92 -12.16
C GLU A 738 51.10 6.54 -13.43
N SER A 739 52.21 5.99 -13.96
CA SER A 739 52.90 6.54 -15.14
C SER A 739 52.14 6.32 -16.46
N VAL A 740 51.16 5.41 -16.46
CA VAL A 740 50.30 5.10 -17.61
C VAL A 740 49.12 6.10 -17.73
N LEU A 741 48.99 7.07 -16.81
CA LEU A 741 47.95 8.10 -16.84
C LEU A 741 48.44 9.37 -17.58
N PRO A 742 47.57 10.04 -18.37
CA PRO A 742 46.20 9.70 -18.69
C PRO A 742 46.10 8.63 -19.79
N ILE A 743 45.28 7.61 -19.54
CA ILE A 743 44.96 6.55 -20.51
C ILE A 743 44.05 7.11 -21.61
N LYS A 744 44.46 6.92 -22.86
CA LYS A 744 43.82 7.44 -24.08
C LYS A 744 43.18 6.35 -24.93
N THR A 745 43.61 5.09 -24.79
CA THR A 745 43.05 3.96 -25.55
C THR A 745 42.61 2.80 -24.65
N LEU A 746 41.69 1.98 -25.16
CA LEU A 746 41.29 0.73 -24.50
C LEU A 746 42.44 -0.30 -24.43
N HIS A 747 43.46 -0.18 -25.28
CA HIS A 747 44.65 -1.03 -25.25
C HIS A 747 45.57 -0.65 -24.07
N GLU A 748 45.82 0.64 -23.88
CA GLU A 748 46.49 1.16 -22.67
C GLU A 748 45.71 0.77 -21.40
N PHE A 749 44.37 0.85 -21.42
CA PHE A 749 43.54 0.40 -20.30
C PHE A 749 43.69 -1.09 -20.01
N ALA A 750 43.60 -1.95 -21.02
CA ALA A 750 43.79 -3.40 -20.86
C ALA A 750 45.21 -3.74 -20.34
N SER A 751 46.23 -3.03 -20.81
CA SER A 751 47.61 -3.22 -20.35
C SER A 751 47.88 -2.67 -18.95
N ALA A 752 47.26 -1.57 -18.54
CA ALA A 752 47.40 -1.04 -17.18
C ALA A 752 46.69 -1.93 -16.14
N THR A 753 45.53 -2.48 -16.53
CA THR A 753 44.65 -3.29 -15.67
C THR A 753 44.91 -4.80 -15.74
N SER A 754 45.96 -5.21 -16.48
CA SER A 754 46.38 -6.60 -16.60
C SER A 754 46.79 -7.20 -15.25
N ASP A 755 46.77 -8.53 -15.19
CA ASP A 755 46.89 -9.33 -13.97
C ASP A 755 48.08 -10.28 -14.07
N ASP A 756 49.23 -9.70 -14.43
CA ASP A 756 50.45 -10.43 -14.83
C ASP A 756 51.43 -10.62 -13.65
N ASN A 757 51.13 -10.07 -12.46
CA ASN A 757 51.97 -10.18 -11.27
C ASN A 757 51.44 -11.26 -10.30
N ASP A 758 51.85 -12.50 -10.55
CA ASP A 758 51.54 -13.66 -9.70
C ASP A 758 52.10 -13.58 -8.27
N ASN A 759 53.00 -12.63 -7.98
CA ASN A 759 53.49 -12.40 -6.62
C ASN A 759 52.52 -11.61 -5.75
N ILE A 760 51.49 -10.97 -6.31
CA ILE A 760 50.44 -10.33 -5.50
C ILE A 760 49.59 -11.42 -4.84
N GLY A 761 49.57 -11.42 -3.51
CA GLY A 761 48.82 -12.35 -2.68
C GLY A 761 47.69 -11.68 -1.88
N ALA A 762 47.69 -10.36 -1.79
CA ALA A 762 46.65 -9.60 -1.09
C ALA A 762 46.29 -8.33 -1.85
N VAL A 763 45.02 -7.96 -1.81
CA VAL A 763 44.50 -6.63 -2.15
C VAL A 763 43.99 -6.01 -0.86
N VAL A 764 44.53 -4.85 -0.50
CA VAL A 764 44.13 -4.06 0.67
C VAL A 764 43.50 -2.75 0.18
N THR A 765 42.36 -2.38 0.75
CA THR A 765 41.57 -1.22 0.30
C THR A 765 41.07 -0.38 1.46
N ASP A 766 41.45 0.89 1.47
CA ASP A 766 41.04 1.90 2.46
C ASP A 766 40.90 3.27 1.79
N VAL A 767 40.71 4.36 2.56
CA VAL A 767 40.65 5.73 2.03
C VAL A 767 41.84 6.00 1.10
N ASP A 768 41.57 6.32 -0.17
CA ASP A 768 42.57 6.61 -1.19
C ASP A 768 42.12 7.83 -2.01
N LEU A 769 42.84 8.95 -1.86
CA LEU A 769 42.56 10.20 -2.57
C LEU A 769 43.13 10.21 -4.00
N ASN A 770 44.00 9.24 -4.33
CA ASN A 770 44.58 9.05 -5.67
C ASN A 770 43.86 7.93 -6.44
N LEU A 771 42.74 7.41 -5.92
CA LEU A 771 42.00 6.32 -6.52
C LEU A 771 41.56 6.65 -7.95
N ASN A 772 42.10 5.89 -8.89
CA ASN A 772 41.80 5.99 -10.30
C ASN A 772 41.19 4.69 -10.83
N TYR A 773 40.42 4.81 -11.90
CA TYR A 773 39.67 3.69 -12.48
C TYR A 773 40.56 2.48 -12.90
N PRO A 774 41.79 2.67 -13.45
CA PRO A 774 42.72 1.56 -13.69
C PRO A 774 43.14 0.82 -12.41
N ASN A 775 43.54 1.52 -11.35
CA ASN A 775 43.91 0.88 -10.08
C ASN A 775 42.72 0.09 -9.48
N LEU A 776 41.51 0.65 -9.55
CA LEU A 776 40.29 -0.04 -9.11
C LEU A 776 39.98 -1.29 -9.96
N GLN A 777 40.11 -1.21 -11.28
CA GLN A 777 39.90 -2.35 -12.18
C GLN A 777 41.00 -3.42 -12.01
N LYS A 778 42.26 -3.03 -11.78
CA LYS A 778 43.37 -3.97 -11.52
C LYS A 778 43.12 -4.76 -10.23
N ALA A 779 42.70 -4.09 -9.15
CA ALA A 779 42.22 -4.74 -7.93
C ALA A 779 41.03 -5.70 -8.22
N ALA A 780 40.05 -5.27 -9.03
CA ALA A 780 38.91 -6.10 -9.39
C ALA A 780 39.29 -7.35 -10.22
N THR A 781 40.36 -7.29 -11.02
CA THR A 781 40.91 -8.44 -11.73
C THR A 781 41.66 -9.38 -10.78
N LEU A 782 42.62 -8.85 -10.02
CA LEU A 782 43.39 -9.58 -9.00
C LEU A 782 42.51 -10.37 -8.04
N LEU A 783 41.40 -9.77 -7.59
CA LEU A 783 40.48 -10.40 -6.64
C LEU A 783 39.74 -11.63 -7.18
N LYS A 784 39.68 -11.84 -8.51
CA LYS A 784 39.08 -13.05 -9.11
C LYS A 784 39.89 -14.32 -8.80
N ARG A 785 41.18 -14.17 -8.47
CA ARG A 785 42.07 -15.23 -8.01
C ARG A 785 41.67 -15.69 -6.60
N PRO A 786 41.16 -16.92 -6.39
CA PRO A 786 40.65 -17.34 -5.07
C PRO A 786 41.69 -17.29 -3.94
N GLN A 787 42.97 -17.44 -4.27
CA GLN A 787 44.11 -17.37 -3.36
C GLN A 787 44.52 -15.95 -2.96
N VAL A 788 44.01 -14.91 -3.63
CA VAL A 788 44.28 -13.51 -3.24
C VAL A 788 43.39 -13.13 -2.06
N ILE A 789 44.00 -12.70 -0.97
CA ILE A 789 43.35 -12.20 0.24
C ILE A 789 42.76 -10.80 -0.05
N PHE A 790 41.55 -10.51 0.42
CA PHE A 790 40.93 -9.19 0.29
C PHE A 790 40.70 -8.58 1.68
N LEU A 791 41.39 -7.47 2.00
CA LEU A 791 41.23 -6.75 3.26
C LEU A 791 40.63 -5.37 3.01
N MET A 792 39.66 -4.99 3.84
CA MET A 792 38.89 -3.75 3.73
C MET A 792 39.05 -2.92 5.02
N GLY A 793 39.46 -1.66 4.87
CA GLY A 793 39.72 -0.72 5.98
C GLY A 793 38.45 -0.07 6.52
N ALA A 794 38.41 1.27 6.54
CA ALA A 794 37.19 2.00 6.90
C ALA A 794 36.05 1.63 5.94
N MET A 795 34.81 1.50 6.46
CA MET A 795 33.66 1.02 5.69
C MET A 795 32.70 2.14 5.26
N ASP A 796 33.07 3.38 5.54
CA ASP A 796 32.25 4.56 5.37
C ASP A 796 31.93 4.84 3.90
N VAL A 797 30.67 5.14 3.60
CA VAL A 797 30.17 5.43 2.24
C VAL A 797 30.51 6.86 1.84
N GLU A 798 30.54 7.77 2.81
CA GLU A 798 30.89 9.18 2.68
C GLU A 798 31.89 9.56 3.79
N VAL A 799 32.90 10.38 3.48
CA VAL A 799 33.88 10.88 4.44
C VAL A 799 33.79 12.41 4.51
N PRO A 800 33.58 13.03 5.69
CA PRO A 800 33.43 14.48 5.79
C PRO A 800 34.75 15.24 5.61
N ILE A 801 34.70 16.37 4.91
CA ILE A 801 35.82 17.30 4.63
C ILE A 801 35.43 18.77 4.93
N GLY A 802 34.46 18.97 5.81
CA GLY A 802 33.93 20.26 6.24
C GLY A 802 32.52 20.11 6.82
N LEU A 803 31.94 21.21 7.30
CA LEU A 803 30.59 21.23 7.89
C LEU A 803 29.51 20.69 6.92
N ASP A 804 29.56 21.11 5.66
CA ASP A 804 28.54 20.79 4.65
C ASP A 804 29.13 20.06 3.41
N ARG A 805 30.24 19.33 3.55
CA ARG A 805 30.93 18.68 2.42
C ARG A 805 31.48 17.30 2.76
N THR A 806 31.16 16.31 1.94
CA THR A 806 31.69 14.94 1.99
C THR A 806 32.43 14.59 0.70
N ILE A 807 33.26 13.55 0.76
CA ILE A 807 33.87 12.85 -0.40
C ILE A 807 33.43 11.38 -0.40
N ILE A 808 33.58 10.71 -1.55
CA ILE A 808 33.30 9.28 -1.70
C ILE A 808 34.18 8.47 -0.75
N GLY A 809 33.56 7.73 0.16
CA GLY A 809 34.24 6.89 1.14
C GLY A 809 34.56 5.48 0.63
N PRO A 810 35.52 4.78 1.28
CA PRO A 810 35.98 3.44 0.88
C PRO A 810 34.88 2.37 0.77
N GLY A 811 33.81 2.47 1.57
CA GLY A 811 32.66 1.57 1.47
C GLY A 811 32.02 1.54 0.08
N CYS A 812 32.11 2.63 -0.69
CA CYS A 812 31.64 2.68 -2.08
C CYS A 812 32.46 1.74 -2.98
N PHE A 813 33.79 1.87 -2.98
CA PHE A 813 34.64 1.07 -3.87
C PHE A 813 34.86 -0.36 -3.37
N HIS A 814 34.75 -0.62 -2.06
CA HIS A 814 34.61 -1.98 -1.53
C HIS A 814 33.46 -2.74 -2.19
N LYS A 815 32.26 -2.14 -2.26
CA LYS A 815 31.08 -2.81 -2.86
C LYS A 815 31.21 -3.00 -4.36
N ILE A 816 31.90 -2.10 -5.06
CA ILE A 816 32.26 -2.27 -6.49
C ILE A 816 33.19 -3.49 -6.66
N LEU A 817 34.24 -3.60 -5.84
CA LEU A 817 35.19 -4.72 -5.89
C LEU A 817 34.54 -6.06 -5.52
N GLU A 818 33.70 -6.11 -4.49
CA GLU A 818 32.95 -7.32 -4.12
C GLU A 818 32.01 -7.76 -5.24
N GLN A 819 31.31 -6.83 -5.90
CA GLN A 819 30.38 -7.14 -6.98
C GLN A 819 31.08 -7.60 -8.28
N ILE A 820 32.25 -7.03 -8.62
CA ILE A 820 32.99 -7.39 -9.85
C ILE A 820 33.84 -8.66 -9.67
N SER A 821 34.38 -8.90 -8.48
CA SER A 821 35.15 -10.12 -8.17
C SER A 821 34.28 -11.32 -7.77
N GLY A 822 33.05 -11.07 -7.32
CA GLY A 822 32.15 -12.08 -6.76
C GLY A 822 32.55 -12.60 -5.37
N ARG A 823 33.49 -11.92 -4.68
CA ARG A 823 34.04 -12.34 -3.38
C ARG A 823 33.88 -11.22 -2.34
N ARG A 824 33.45 -11.57 -1.12
CA ARG A 824 33.38 -10.64 0.02
C ARG A 824 34.79 -10.38 0.58
N GLY A 825 35.06 -9.13 0.99
CA GLY A 825 36.31 -8.79 1.69
C GLY A 825 36.27 -9.11 3.19
N LEU A 826 37.44 -9.10 3.82
CA LEU A 826 37.58 -9.14 5.28
C LEU A 826 37.62 -7.71 5.83
N GLU A 827 36.59 -7.36 6.58
CA GLU A 827 36.41 -6.04 7.21
C GLU A 827 37.37 -5.91 8.41
N MET A 828 38.14 -4.82 8.49
CA MET A 828 39.22 -4.64 9.49
C MET A 828 39.04 -3.40 10.39
N ALA A 829 38.07 -2.54 10.11
CA ALA A 829 37.69 -1.40 10.95
C ALA A 829 36.48 -1.71 11.85
N LYS A 830 36.14 -0.82 12.80
CA LYS A 830 34.92 -0.96 13.60
C LYS A 830 33.70 -0.94 12.68
N PRO A 831 32.68 -1.80 12.89
CA PRO A 831 32.54 -2.78 13.97
C PRO A 831 32.86 -4.23 13.55
N SER A 832 34.05 -4.51 12.99
CA SER A 832 34.38 -5.86 12.52
C SER A 832 34.84 -6.83 13.62
N LEU A 833 34.58 -8.13 13.38
CA LEU A 833 35.05 -9.21 14.24
C LEU A 833 36.59 -9.29 14.29
N CYS A 834 37.29 -9.01 13.18
CA CYS A 834 38.75 -9.07 13.12
C CYS A 834 39.40 -8.03 14.05
N LEU A 835 38.83 -6.82 14.14
CA LEU A 835 39.26 -5.80 15.09
C LEU A 835 38.97 -6.22 16.54
N ASN A 836 37.78 -6.75 16.83
CA ASN A 836 37.42 -7.22 18.17
C ASN A 836 38.35 -8.35 18.64
N ASP A 837 38.63 -9.33 17.78
CA ASP A 837 39.59 -10.42 18.02
C ASP A 837 40.99 -9.89 18.34
N PHE A 838 41.43 -8.85 17.63
CA PHE A 838 42.72 -8.21 17.88
C PHE A 838 42.74 -7.46 19.21
N ILE A 839 41.69 -6.70 19.55
CA ILE A 839 41.57 -5.98 20.83
C ILE A 839 41.55 -6.96 22.01
N VAL A 840 40.77 -8.03 21.92
CA VAL A 840 40.68 -9.09 22.95
C VAL A 840 42.06 -9.69 23.22
N LYS A 841 42.80 -10.05 22.16
CA LYS A 841 44.16 -10.61 22.27
C LYS A 841 45.18 -9.58 22.79
N LYS A 842 45.15 -8.34 22.29
CA LYS A 842 46.09 -7.27 22.67
C LYS A 842 45.89 -6.80 24.11
N CYS A 843 44.65 -6.66 24.56
CA CYS A 843 44.33 -6.12 25.89
C CYS A 843 44.15 -7.23 26.96
N GLY A 844 44.23 -8.51 26.57
CA GLY A 844 44.13 -9.66 27.49
C GLY A 844 42.72 -9.84 28.08
N LEU A 845 41.67 -9.57 27.29
CA LEU A 845 40.30 -9.50 27.79
C LEU A 845 39.69 -10.89 27.98
N THR A 846 39.56 -11.33 29.22
CA THR A 846 38.99 -12.63 29.61
C THR A 846 37.50 -12.58 29.96
N ASP A 847 36.98 -11.40 30.35
CA ASP A 847 35.54 -11.17 30.57
C ASP A 847 35.11 -9.87 29.87
N PRO A 848 34.33 -9.94 28.77
CA PRO A 848 33.89 -8.74 28.05
C PRO A 848 32.92 -7.88 28.85
N ARG A 849 32.31 -8.40 29.93
CA ARG A 849 31.40 -7.62 30.80
C ARG A 849 32.14 -6.61 31.66
N LYS A 850 33.47 -6.73 31.78
CA LYS A 850 34.35 -5.79 32.51
C LYS A 850 34.95 -4.72 31.58
N VAL A 851 34.31 -4.45 30.45
CA VAL A 851 34.76 -3.48 29.44
C VAL A 851 33.68 -2.44 29.19
N LEU A 852 33.99 -1.16 29.41
CA LEU A 852 33.16 -0.04 28.94
C LEU A 852 33.61 0.39 27.55
N PHE A 853 32.68 0.63 26.63
CA PHE A 853 32.93 1.35 25.38
C PHE A 853 32.39 2.78 25.47
N ILE A 854 33.13 3.75 24.94
CA ILE A 854 32.73 5.16 24.84
C ILE A 854 32.75 5.56 23.36
N GLY A 855 31.62 6.04 22.83
CA GLY A 855 31.40 6.38 21.42
C GLY A 855 30.40 7.53 21.26
N ASP A 856 30.33 8.12 20.07
CA ASP A 856 29.30 9.13 19.73
C ASP A 856 28.05 8.49 19.09
N SER A 857 27.03 9.31 18.81
CA SER A 857 25.77 8.87 18.19
C SER A 857 25.73 9.01 16.66
N TYR A 858 26.75 9.59 16.03
CA TYR A 858 26.80 9.77 14.57
C TYR A 858 27.14 8.45 13.85
N GLY A 859 28.03 7.64 14.41
CA GLY A 859 28.38 6.33 13.84
C GLY A 859 27.26 5.28 13.89
N VAL A 860 26.31 5.40 14.83
CA VAL A 860 25.35 4.32 15.17
C VAL A 860 24.25 4.10 14.10
N ARG A 861 24.10 5.01 13.12
CA ARG A 861 23.05 4.89 12.08
C ARG A 861 23.26 3.77 11.05
N ASN A 862 24.47 3.22 10.91
CA ASN A 862 24.78 2.19 9.91
C ASN A 862 25.14 0.80 10.48
N GLN A 863 25.32 0.67 11.80
CA GLN A 863 25.35 -0.61 12.51
C GLN A 863 24.87 -0.44 13.97
N MET A 864 23.67 -0.94 14.23
CA MET A 864 23.56 -2.21 14.97
C MET A 864 22.79 -3.22 14.10
#